data_AF-A0AAD8R717-F1
#
_entry.id   AF-A0AAD8R717-F1
#
_cell.length_a   1.000
_cell.length_b   1.000
_cell.length_c   1.000
_cell.angle_alpha   90.00
_cell.angle_beta   90.00
_cell.angle_gamma   90.00
#
_symmetry.space_group_name_H-M   'P 1'
#
loop_
_entity.id
_entity.type
_entity.pdbx_description
1 polymer ?
#
loop_
_entity_poly.entity_id
_entity_poly.type
_entity_poly.pdbx_seq_one_letter_code
_entity_poly.pdbx_strand_id
1 'polypeptide(L)'
;MWKDKDCVEQSSTDIWHAVCAAVRSACLLENVAPEDVAGLGFTATCSLVAVGVDGSPVSVSSNGDSKRDILVWMDHRSVDQAERISSQGSPALQFYGGGVSPEMQAPKLLWVKENMQESWSMVWRWMDLSNWLTYRATGDDTRSLSHMEQWRASDSSDMEPCGRDEVFWAQIGLGDLYEGSSAKIGHSVAFPGHPLGSGLTPTSAKASKSELGLLPRTPVGISILDAYAGGVGVLESMSNAEFKADMSDEEAICHRMVLVCGTSTCHMVVSKKKLIIPGVWGPFLSAMIPEFWLTECGQSATGALLDYIVQNHPAAPLLANQAASQNLSICELLNKMLLSMSHEQNMPFLSTLSQDTHVLPDFHGNRSPVADPKSKGVICGLTLDTSEKHLALLYLATIQGIAYGTRHIVEHCNAHGHKIDTLLACGGLSKNSLYIQEHADIIGCPIILPRENESVLLGAAILGAVAAKRFSGVRDAMRALNAPGKVVYPSLDPKLKKYHDVKYQIFRGAQRLTVKDEHGDLPSRRTDGVAIRDRCSPSPPRGRLHLIKLKREAKEWPPPLEYKMAALQMKVEENAEEFPGQRRLLECRLLPEAKSLAAKKKKLRICIPVTVDVARALYRKRTPCTLGWTHVHLPGG
;
A
#
# COMPACT_ATOMS: atom_id res chain seq x y z
N MET A 1 1.13 -19.74 -2.82
CA MET A 1 2.27 -18.92 -2.35
C MET A 1 3.15 -19.80 -1.48
N TRP A 2 4.44 -19.83 -1.72
CA TRP A 2 5.40 -20.58 -0.91
C TRP A 2 6.18 -19.61 -0.03
N LYS A 3 6.33 -19.95 1.25
CA LYS A 3 7.07 -19.14 2.22
C LYS A 3 7.96 -20.04 3.06
N ASP A 4 9.27 -19.81 2.99
CA ASP A 4 10.26 -20.47 3.83
C ASP A 4 11.24 -19.43 4.36
N LYS A 5 11.22 -19.19 5.68
CA LYS A 5 11.95 -18.10 6.35
C LYS A 5 11.73 -16.74 5.63
N ASP A 6 12.79 -16.21 5.04
CA ASP A 6 12.87 -14.92 4.35
C ASP A 6 12.58 -15.04 2.84
N CYS A 7 12.43 -16.27 2.33
CA CYS A 7 12.13 -16.56 0.93
C CYS A 7 10.60 -16.65 0.73
N VAL A 8 10.08 -15.85 -0.20
CA VAL A 8 8.65 -15.80 -0.54
C VAL A 8 8.48 -15.85 -2.05
N GLU A 9 7.79 -16.87 -2.53
CA GLU A 9 7.67 -17.21 -3.96
C GLU A 9 6.21 -17.37 -4.40
N GLN A 10 5.96 -17.06 -5.67
CA GLN A 10 4.67 -17.20 -6.34
C GLN A 10 4.82 -17.80 -7.75
N SER A 11 3.67 -18.08 -8.36
CA SER A 11 3.52 -18.64 -9.70
C SER A 11 2.83 -17.62 -10.59
N SER A 12 3.50 -17.17 -11.65
CA SER A 12 2.91 -16.25 -12.63
C SER A 12 1.70 -16.87 -13.32
N THR A 13 1.77 -18.17 -13.63
CA THR A 13 0.69 -18.94 -14.25
C THR A 13 -0.56 -18.97 -13.37
N ASP A 14 -0.39 -19.23 -12.06
CA ASP A 14 -1.53 -19.25 -11.13
C ASP A 14 -2.14 -17.86 -10.97
N ILE A 15 -1.30 -16.81 -10.92
CA ILE A 15 -1.76 -15.42 -10.88
C ILE A 15 -2.56 -15.08 -12.14
N TRP A 16 -2.09 -15.43 -13.33
CA TRP A 16 -2.84 -15.17 -14.58
C TRP A 16 -4.18 -15.90 -14.61
N HIS A 17 -4.22 -17.15 -14.17
CA HIS A 17 -5.48 -17.89 -14.06
C HIS A 17 -6.45 -17.24 -13.06
N ALA A 18 -5.95 -16.78 -11.92
CA ALA A 18 -6.75 -16.06 -10.93
C ALA A 18 -7.31 -14.73 -11.49
N VAL A 19 -6.47 -13.97 -12.20
CA VAL A 19 -6.87 -12.75 -12.93
C VAL A 19 -7.99 -13.05 -13.92
N CYS A 20 -7.82 -14.06 -14.76
CA CYS A 20 -8.81 -14.42 -15.77
C CYS A 20 -10.14 -14.87 -15.14
N ALA A 21 -10.07 -15.63 -14.04
CA ALA A 21 -11.25 -15.99 -13.27
C ALA A 21 -11.96 -14.76 -12.70
N ALA A 22 -11.22 -13.84 -12.08
CA ALA A 22 -11.76 -12.62 -11.49
C ALA A 22 -12.46 -11.73 -12.53
N VAL A 23 -11.83 -11.52 -13.69
CA VAL A 23 -12.39 -10.71 -14.78
C VAL A 23 -13.71 -11.30 -15.28
N ARG A 24 -13.74 -12.59 -15.60
CA ARG A 24 -14.97 -13.24 -16.07
C ARG A 24 -16.07 -13.20 -15.01
N SER A 25 -15.72 -13.42 -13.75
CA SER A 25 -16.67 -13.33 -12.63
C SER A 25 -17.22 -11.91 -12.49
N ALA A 26 -16.39 -10.88 -12.62
CA ALA A 26 -16.83 -9.49 -12.58
C ALA A 26 -17.77 -9.15 -13.74
N CYS A 27 -17.43 -9.54 -14.98
CA CYS A 27 -18.34 -9.40 -16.13
C CYS A 27 -19.69 -10.05 -15.88
N LEU A 28 -19.68 -11.29 -15.37
CA LEU A 28 -20.89 -12.07 -15.17
C LEU A 28 -21.79 -11.47 -14.08
N LEU A 29 -21.20 -11.08 -12.94
CA LEU A 29 -21.95 -10.53 -11.80
C LEU A 29 -22.60 -9.19 -12.14
N GLU A 30 -21.93 -8.37 -12.94
CA GLU A 30 -22.41 -7.04 -13.33
C GLU A 30 -23.13 -7.05 -14.69
N ASN A 31 -23.34 -8.24 -15.27
CA ASN A 31 -23.99 -8.46 -16.56
C ASN A 31 -23.40 -7.57 -17.68
N VAL A 32 -22.08 -7.48 -17.71
CA VAL A 32 -21.28 -6.72 -18.69
C VAL A 32 -20.92 -7.65 -19.84
N ALA A 33 -21.37 -7.31 -21.05
CA ALA A 33 -20.98 -8.05 -22.24
C ALA A 33 -19.53 -7.70 -22.64
N PRO A 34 -18.74 -8.63 -23.22
CA PRO A 34 -17.38 -8.35 -23.70
C PRO A 34 -17.28 -7.11 -24.60
N GLU A 35 -18.30 -6.84 -25.42
CA GLU A 35 -18.39 -5.70 -26.32
C GLU A 35 -18.53 -4.35 -25.60
N ASP A 36 -18.99 -4.38 -24.36
CA ASP A 36 -19.15 -3.19 -23.53
C ASP A 36 -17.85 -2.83 -22.81
N VAL A 37 -16.84 -3.72 -22.79
CA VAL A 37 -15.54 -3.48 -22.17
C VAL A 37 -14.67 -2.61 -23.08
N ALA A 38 -14.56 -1.33 -22.74
CA ALA A 38 -13.87 -0.36 -23.58
C ALA A 38 -12.32 -0.43 -23.48
N GLY A 39 -11.79 -0.85 -22.34
CA GLY A 39 -10.35 -0.95 -22.09
C GLY A 39 -10.05 -1.62 -20.75
N LEU A 40 -8.81 -2.06 -20.58
CA LEU A 40 -8.28 -2.67 -19.35
C LEU A 40 -7.02 -1.95 -18.89
N GLY A 41 -6.83 -1.89 -17.57
CA GLY A 41 -5.53 -1.63 -16.97
C GLY A 41 -5.20 -2.72 -15.95
N PHE A 42 -3.91 -2.97 -15.78
CA PHE A 42 -3.38 -3.95 -14.85
C PHE A 42 -2.52 -3.24 -13.81
N THR A 43 -2.58 -3.73 -12.58
CA THR A 43 -1.71 -3.29 -11.51
C THR A 43 -1.39 -4.45 -10.58
N ALA A 44 -0.20 -4.46 -10.00
CA ALA A 44 0.26 -5.51 -9.11
C ALA A 44 1.36 -5.01 -8.17
N THR A 45 1.67 -5.82 -7.17
CA THR A 45 2.85 -5.64 -6.32
C THR A 45 4.14 -5.58 -7.15
N CYS A 46 5.19 -4.94 -6.62
CA CYS A 46 6.54 -4.90 -7.20
C CYS A 46 7.30 -6.25 -7.04
N SER A 47 6.66 -7.35 -7.39
CA SER A 47 7.28 -8.69 -7.40
C SER A 47 8.05 -8.92 -8.72
N LEU A 48 9.13 -9.70 -8.68
CA LEU A 48 10.01 -9.95 -9.83
C LEU A 48 9.64 -11.26 -10.51
N VAL A 49 9.36 -11.24 -11.82
CA VAL A 49 8.99 -12.41 -12.62
C VAL A 49 10.14 -12.81 -13.56
N ALA A 50 10.45 -14.10 -13.59
CA ALA A 50 11.45 -14.72 -14.45
C ALA A 50 10.81 -15.39 -15.69
N VAL A 51 11.14 -14.90 -16.88
CA VAL A 51 10.48 -15.31 -18.14
C VAL A 51 11.49 -15.87 -19.13
N GLY A 52 11.20 -17.04 -19.70
CA GLY A 52 11.95 -17.70 -20.77
C GLY A 52 11.65 -17.10 -22.15
N VAL A 53 12.43 -17.50 -23.15
CA VAL A 53 12.39 -16.93 -24.52
C VAL A 53 11.04 -17.12 -25.24
N ASP A 54 10.32 -18.17 -24.89
CA ASP A 54 8.99 -18.53 -25.41
C ASP A 54 7.85 -18.03 -24.51
N GLY A 55 8.16 -17.23 -23.48
CA GLY A 55 7.22 -16.79 -22.46
C GLY A 55 6.97 -17.81 -21.35
N SER A 56 7.70 -18.94 -21.32
CA SER A 56 7.59 -19.94 -20.25
C SER A 56 8.13 -19.42 -18.91
N PRO A 57 7.62 -19.92 -17.77
CA PRO A 57 8.14 -19.55 -16.47
C PRO A 57 9.52 -20.19 -16.21
N VAL A 58 10.46 -19.40 -15.67
CA VAL A 58 11.80 -19.89 -15.29
C VAL A 58 11.90 -19.92 -13.75
N SER A 59 12.35 -21.03 -13.18
CA SER A 59 12.38 -21.17 -11.71
C SER A 59 13.31 -20.16 -11.04
N VAL A 60 12.85 -19.54 -9.96
CA VAL A 60 13.62 -18.74 -8.99
C VAL A 60 13.69 -19.41 -7.61
N SER A 61 13.36 -20.70 -7.56
CA SER A 61 13.42 -21.54 -6.37
C SER A 61 14.61 -22.49 -6.42
N SER A 62 15.25 -22.73 -5.27
CA SER A 62 16.40 -23.63 -5.14
C SER A 62 16.11 -25.09 -5.48
N ASN A 63 14.83 -25.49 -5.46
CA ASN A 63 14.41 -26.84 -5.85
C ASN A 63 14.15 -27.01 -7.36
N GLY A 64 14.33 -25.95 -8.16
CA GLY A 64 14.13 -25.97 -9.62
C GLY A 64 12.68 -26.08 -10.08
N ASP A 65 11.68 -25.96 -9.20
CA ASP A 65 10.27 -25.99 -9.57
C ASP A 65 9.93 -24.78 -10.46
N SER A 66 9.67 -25.03 -11.74
CA SER A 66 9.37 -23.98 -12.72
C SER A 66 8.06 -23.24 -12.46
N LYS A 67 7.18 -23.76 -11.58
CA LYS A 67 6.00 -23.02 -11.12
C LYS A 67 6.34 -21.89 -10.16
N ARG A 68 7.56 -21.86 -9.62
CA ARG A 68 8.02 -20.83 -8.70
C ARG A 68 8.93 -19.88 -9.44
N ASP A 69 8.33 -19.00 -10.24
CA ASP A 69 9.02 -18.09 -11.15
C ASP A 69 8.92 -16.62 -10.72
N ILE A 70 8.35 -16.37 -9.53
CA ILE A 70 8.20 -15.04 -8.97
C ILE A 70 8.92 -14.94 -7.62
N LEU A 71 9.84 -13.98 -7.50
CA LEU A 71 10.31 -13.49 -6.20
C LEU A 71 9.35 -12.39 -5.71
N VAL A 72 8.61 -12.67 -4.65
CA VAL A 72 7.56 -11.76 -4.15
C VAL A 72 8.19 -10.47 -3.60
N TRP A 73 7.47 -9.35 -3.65
CA TRP A 73 7.94 -8.05 -3.14
C TRP A 73 8.53 -8.14 -1.73
N MET A 74 7.88 -8.86 -0.80
CA MET A 74 8.30 -9.04 0.60
C MET A 74 9.38 -10.10 0.83
N ASP A 75 9.98 -10.65 -0.23
CA ASP A 75 11.11 -11.56 -0.13
C ASP A 75 12.38 -10.81 0.31
N HIS A 76 13.03 -11.28 1.38
CA HIS A 76 14.20 -10.65 2.00
C HIS A 76 15.49 -11.48 1.81
N ARG A 77 15.52 -12.44 0.87
CA ARG A 77 16.72 -13.26 0.64
C ARG A 77 17.94 -12.46 0.18
N SER A 78 17.72 -11.24 -0.32
CA SER A 78 18.73 -10.36 -0.92
C SER A 78 19.29 -9.27 0.01
N VAL A 79 19.19 -9.44 1.34
CA VAL A 79 19.71 -8.48 2.34
C VAL A 79 21.19 -8.18 2.12
N ASP A 80 22.04 -9.20 1.95
CA ASP A 80 23.49 -9.00 1.79
C ASP A 80 23.83 -8.24 0.49
N GLN A 81 23.05 -8.46 -0.57
CA GLN A 81 23.17 -7.72 -1.84
C GLN A 81 22.75 -6.26 -1.65
N ALA A 82 21.65 -6.02 -0.93
CA ALA A 82 21.17 -4.66 -0.65
C ALA A 82 22.17 -3.85 0.19
N GLU A 83 22.77 -4.46 1.22
CA GLU A 83 23.83 -3.83 2.02
C GLU A 83 25.07 -3.52 1.17
N ARG A 84 25.52 -4.47 0.33
CA ARG A 84 26.66 -4.25 -0.58
C ARG A 84 26.40 -3.13 -1.57
N ILE A 85 25.25 -3.12 -2.25
CA ILE A 85 24.88 -2.05 -3.19
C ILE A 85 24.84 -0.69 -2.49
N SER A 86 24.22 -0.63 -1.31
CA SER A 86 24.09 0.62 -0.54
C SER A 86 25.45 1.17 -0.09
N SER A 87 26.41 0.28 0.24
CA SER A 87 27.75 0.67 0.68
C SER A 87 28.63 1.31 -0.41
N GLN A 88 28.26 1.21 -1.69
CA GLN A 88 29.06 1.76 -2.79
C GLN A 88 28.98 3.29 -2.90
N GLY A 89 27.97 3.93 -2.29
CA GLY A 89 27.83 5.39 -2.29
C GLY A 89 27.61 6.01 -3.68
N SER A 90 27.04 5.24 -4.63
CA SER A 90 26.74 5.76 -5.98
C SER A 90 25.73 6.92 -5.93
N PRO A 91 25.91 7.97 -6.77
CA PRO A 91 24.91 9.03 -6.92
C PRO A 91 23.51 8.54 -7.28
N ALA A 92 23.38 7.38 -7.94
CA ALA A 92 22.08 6.79 -8.27
C ALA A 92 21.26 6.42 -7.02
N LEU A 93 21.91 6.14 -5.89
CA LEU A 93 21.25 5.80 -4.62
C LEU A 93 20.50 6.98 -4.00
N GLN A 94 20.76 8.23 -4.44
CA GLN A 94 20.04 9.41 -3.94
C GLN A 94 18.53 9.34 -4.26
N PHE A 95 18.14 8.63 -5.33
CA PHE A 95 16.74 8.39 -5.71
C PHE A 95 16.03 7.37 -4.81
N TYR A 96 16.77 6.70 -3.93
CA TYR A 96 16.24 5.68 -3.03
C TYR A 96 16.51 6.05 -1.56
N GLY A 97 16.78 7.33 -1.30
CA GLY A 97 17.00 7.84 0.05
C GLY A 97 18.38 7.53 0.63
N GLY A 98 19.34 7.14 -0.22
CA GLY A 98 20.72 6.84 0.16
C GLY A 98 21.07 5.35 0.22
N GLY A 99 20.11 4.45 0.03
CA GLY A 99 20.33 3.01 0.00
C GLY A 99 19.18 2.26 -0.66
N VAL A 100 19.36 0.97 -0.92
CA VAL A 100 18.34 0.12 -1.55
C VAL A 100 17.74 -0.85 -0.54
N SER A 101 16.45 -1.13 -0.68
CA SER A 101 15.76 -2.17 0.10
C SER A 101 15.99 -3.55 -0.52
N PRO A 102 16.13 -4.64 0.27
CA PRO A 102 16.13 -6.01 -0.27
C PRO A 102 14.83 -6.37 -1.02
N GLU A 103 13.76 -5.61 -0.82
CA GLU A 103 12.49 -5.78 -1.54
C GLU A 103 12.55 -5.25 -2.98
N MET A 104 13.54 -4.41 -3.31
CA MET A 104 13.73 -3.85 -4.64
C MET A 104 14.33 -4.86 -5.63
N GLN A 105 14.20 -4.54 -6.92
CA GLN A 105 14.60 -5.45 -7.99
C GLN A 105 16.11 -5.64 -8.11
N ALA A 106 16.92 -4.58 -7.98
CA ALA A 106 18.37 -4.68 -8.16
C ALA A 106 19.04 -5.66 -7.17
N PRO A 107 18.78 -5.61 -5.85
CA PRO A 107 19.27 -6.63 -4.91
C PRO A 107 18.82 -8.06 -5.25
N LYS A 108 17.54 -8.24 -5.63
CA LYS A 108 17.00 -9.56 -6.02
C LYS A 108 17.69 -10.12 -7.27
N LEU A 109 17.88 -9.30 -8.29
CA LEU A 109 18.57 -9.68 -9.53
C LEU A 109 20.02 -10.08 -9.24
N LEU A 110 20.73 -9.29 -8.41
CA LEU A 110 22.10 -9.63 -8.00
C LEU A 110 22.13 -10.96 -7.24
N TRP A 111 21.17 -11.18 -6.35
CA TRP A 111 21.08 -12.45 -5.61
C TRP A 111 20.87 -13.64 -6.55
N VAL A 112 19.95 -13.54 -7.51
CA VAL A 112 19.70 -14.63 -8.48
C VAL A 112 20.95 -14.87 -9.33
N LYS A 113 21.63 -13.82 -9.80
CA LYS A 113 22.85 -13.96 -10.59
C LYS A 113 23.95 -14.72 -9.83
N GLU A 114 24.12 -14.41 -8.54
CA GLU A 114 25.14 -15.04 -7.69
C GLU A 114 24.78 -16.48 -7.28
N ASN A 115 23.51 -16.75 -7.00
CA ASN A 115 23.07 -17.99 -6.35
C ASN A 115 22.36 -18.98 -7.29
N MET A 116 21.91 -18.53 -8.46
CA MET A 116 21.07 -19.30 -9.40
C MET A 116 21.52 -19.09 -10.85
N GLN A 117 22.78 -19.43 -11.15
CA GLN A 117 23.39 -19.19 -12.46
C GLN A 117 22.64 -19.89 -13.62
N GLU A 118 22.11 -21.10 -13.38
CA GLU A 118 21.32 -21.82 -14.39
C GLU A 118 20.06 -21.04 -14.74
N SER A 119 19.25 -20.66 -13.74
CA SER A 119 18.08 -19.79 -13.95
C SER A 119 18.46 -18.47 -14.61
N TRP A 120 19.52 -17.81 -14.15
CA TRP A 120 20.00 -16.57 -14.75
C TRP A 120 20.26 -16.74 -16.25
N SER A 121 20.88 -17.85 -16.66
CA SER A 121 21.17 -18.14 -18.07
C SER A 121 19.92 -18.42 -18.90
N MET A 122 18.91 -19.07 -18.33
CA MET A 122 17.65 -19.41 -19.01
C MET A 122 16.69 -18.21 -19.15
N VAL A 123 16.79 -17.23 -18.25
CA VAL A 123 15.91 -16.05 -18.30
C VAL A 123 16.22 -15.18 -19.52
N TRP A 124 15.18 -14.98 -20.32
CA TRP A 124 15.14 -14.02 -21.42
C TRP A 124 14.65 -12.66 -20.96
N ARG A 125 13.67 -12.61 -20.04
CA ARG A 125 13.18 -11.38 -19.43
C ARG A 125 12.97 -11.46 -17.92
N TRP A 126 13.43 -10.41 -17.25
CA TRP A 126 13.06 -10.03 -15.90
C TRP A 126 12.03 -8.90 -15.99
N MET A 127 10.91 -9.05 -15.31
CA MET A 127 9.82 -8.06 -15.33
C MET A 127 9.27 -7.85 -13.93
N ASP A 128 8.90 -6.61 -13.59
CA ASP A 128 7.91 -6.40 -12.52
C ASP A 128 6.62 -7.17 -12.87
N LEU A 129 5.92 -7.70 -11.87
CA LEU A 129 4.69 -8.47 -12.05
C LEU A 129 3.62 -7.69 -12.83
N SER A 130 3.52 -6.38 -12.60
CA SER A 130 2.59 -5.52 -13.32
C SER A 130 2.90 -5.46 -14.83
N ASN A 131 4.18 -5.33 -15.19
CA ASN A 131 4.67 -5.38 -16.58
C ASN A 131 4.46 -6.78 -17.19
N TRP A 132 4.69 -7.84 -16.42
CA TRP A 132 4.42 -9.21 -16.90
C TRP A 132 2.94 -9.43 -17.23
N LEU A 133 2.01 -8.90 -16.43
CA LEU A 133 0.57 -9.01 -16.70
C LEU A 133 0.17 -8.34 -18.02
N THR A 134 0.71 -7.15 -18.29
CA THR A 134 0.44 -6.43 -19.55
C THR A 134 1.11 -7.10 -20.74
N TYR A 135 2.35 -7.58 -20.59
CA TYR A 135 3.02 -8.42 -21.59
C TYR A 135 2.21 -9.69 -21.89
N ARG A 136 1.76 -10.42 -20.86
CA ARG A 136 0.95 -11.64 -21.02
C ARG A 136 -0.40 -11.36 -21.70
N ALA A 137 -0.96 -10.16 -21.51
CA ALA A 137 -2.21 -9.74 -22.13
C ALA A 137 -2.06 -9.32 -23.60
N THR A 138 -0.94 -8.70 -23.98
CA THR A 138 -0.78 -7.96 -25.24
C THR A 138 0.32 -8.47 -26.16
N GLY A 139 1.31 -9.19 -25.62
CA GLY A 139 2.56 -9.55 -26.30
C GLY A 139 3.54 -8.38 -26.45
N ASP A 140 3.21 -7.19 -25.94
CA ASP A 140 4.06 -6.00 -26.03
C ASP A 140 5.09 -5.99 -24.89
N ASP A 141 6.37 -5.83 -25.24
CA ASP A 141 7.51 -5.84 -24.32
C ASP A 141 7.84 -4.46 -23.73
N THR A 142 6.96 -3.46 -23.89
CA THR A 142 7.10 -2.12 -23.32
C THR A 142 6.89 -2.13 -21.80
N ARG A 143 7.71 -1.36 -21.06
CA ARG A 143 7.74 -1.31 -19.59
C ARG A 143 7.12 -0.05 -19.03
N SER A 144 6.42 -0.18 -17.91
CA SER A 144 6.01 0.96 -17.10
C SER A 144 7.22 1.62 -16.43
N LEU A 145 7.14 2.91 -16.18
CA LEU A 145 8.16 3.66 -15.43
C LEU A 145 8.11 3.31 -13.93
N SER A 146 8.58 2.10 -13.57
CA SER A 146 8.65 1.60 -12.19
C SER A 146 10.03 1.86 -11.54
N HIS A 147 10.22 1.40 -10.30
CA HIS A 147 11.51 1.42 -9.59
C HIS A 147 12.64 0.71 -10.34
N MET A 148 12.32 -0.27 -11.19
CA MET A 148 13.33 -1.00 -11.98
C MET A 148 13.93 -0.11 -13.08
N GLU A 149 13.16 0.87 -13.54
CA GLU A 149 13.43 1.60 -14.77
C GLU A 149 14.08 2.98 -14.55
N GLN A 150 13.95 3.55 -13.36
CA GLN A 150 14.29 4.95 -13.09
C GLN A 150 15.50 5.12 -12.17
N TRP A 151 16.70 4.93 -12.72
CA TRP A 151 17.98 5.03 -11.98
C TRP A 151 18.84 6.24 -12.38
N ARG A 152 18.55 6.90 -13.50
CA ARG A 152 19.36 8.01 -14.01
C ARG A 152 18.80 9.36 -13.61
N ALA A 153 19.68 10.24 -13.14
CA ALA A 153 19.36 11.67 -13.10
C ALA A 153 19.25 12.21 -14.53
N SER A 154 18.03 12.54 -14.97
CA SER A 154 17.85 13.55 -16.01
C SER A 154 17.90 14.93 -15.35
N ASP A 155 18.79 15.79 -15.84
CA ASP A 155 18.80 17.23 -15.55
C ASP A 155 18.25 18.03 -16.75
N SER A 156 17.82 17.36 -17.82
CA SER A 156 17.21 18.02 -18.96
C SER A 156 15.77 18.40 -18.62
N SER A 157 15.40 19.63 -18.98
CA SER A 157 14.02 20.11 -19.04
C SER A 157 13.12 19.28 -19.96
N ASP A 158 13.73 18.44 -20.80
CA ASP A 158 13.05 17.53 -21.68
C ASP A 158 12.53 16.38 -20.82
N MET A 159 11.20 16.26 -20.77
CA MET A 159 10.40 15.23 -20.08
C MET A 159 10.63 13.81 -20.64
N GLU A 160 11.86 13.50 -21.00
CA GLU A 160 12.31 12.18 -21.40
C GLU A 160 12.35 11.27 -20.18
N PRO A 161 11.94 10.00 -20.30
CA PRO A 161 12.14 9.00 -19.27
C PRO A 161 13.56 9.08 -18.73
N CYS A 162 13.69 9.21 -17.41
CA CYS A 162 14.97 9.05 -16.74
C CYS A 162 15.48 7.66 -17.11
N GLY A 163 16.45 7.59 -18.03
CA GLY A 163 16.97 6.32 -18.51
C GLY A 163 17.64 5.51 -17.40
N ARG A 164 18.30 4.43 -17.78
CA ARG A 164 19.01 3.57 -16.82
C ARG A 164 20.47 4.01 -16.75
N ASP A 165 21.04 4.07 -15.54
CA ASP A 165 22.46 4.37 -15.35
C ASP A 165 23.29 3.11 -15.60
N GLU A 166 23.63 2.85 -16.86
CA GLU A 166 24.40 1.66 -17.27
C GLU A 166 25.72 1.52 -16.50
N VAL A 167 26.33 2.65 -16.12
CA VAL A 167 27.56 2.66 -15.32
C VAL A 167 27.28 2.12 -13.92
N PHE A 168 26.23 2.59 -13.26
CA PHE A 168 25.82 2.07 -11.96
C PHE A 168 25.47 0.58 -12.02
N TRP A 169 24.71 0.14 -13.02
CA TRP A 169 24.35 -1.27 -13.16
C TRP A 169 25.57 -2.17 -13.41
N ALA A 170 26.54 -1.72 -14.20
CA ALA A 170 27.81 -2.41 -14.36
C ALA A 170 28.60 -2.47 -13.04
N GLN A 171 28.64 -1.37 -12.27
CA GLN A 171 29.33 -1.30 -10.97
C GLN A 171 28.78 -2.26 -9.93
N ILE A 172 27.46 -2.49 -9.90
CA ILE A 172 26.83 -3.47 -9.01
C ILE A 172 26.86 -4.91 -9.56
N GLY A 173 27.57 -5.15 -10.67
CA GLY A 173 27.75 -6.48 -11.25
C GLY A 173 26.56 -6.97 -12.07
N LEU A 174 25.71 -6.07 -12.58
CA LEU A 174 24.50 -6.36 -13.37
C LEU A 174 24.52 -5.73 -14.78
N GLY A 175 25.71 -5.46 -15.32
CA GLY A 175 25.87 -4.86 -16.66
C GLY A 175 25.33 -5.72 -17.81
N ASP A 176 25.31 -7.05 -17.65
CA ASP A 176 24.82 -8.02 -18.65
C ASP A 176 23.30 -7.96 -18.87
N LEU A 177 22.57 -7.22 -18.02
CA LEU A 177 21.15 -6.96 -18.23
C LEU A 177 20.87 -6.07 -19.46
N TYR A 178 21.90 -5.39 -19.98
CA TYR A 178 21.80 -4.34 -21.00
C TYR A 178 22.39 -4.70 -22.36
N GLU A 179 23.10 -5.81 -22.47
CA GLU A 179 23.91 -6.09 -23.65
C GLU A 179 23.05 -6.51 -24.87
N GLY A 180 23.03 -5.65 -25.88
CA GLY A 180 22.54 -5.93 -27.23
C GLY A 180 21.04 -6.24 -27.35
N SER A 181 20.70 -7.12 -28.30
CA SER A 181 19.32 -7.63 -28.51
C SER A 181 18.85 -8.59 -27.40
N SER A 182 19.74 -8.93 -26.46
CA SER A 182 19.52 -9.85 -25.35
C SER A 182 19.19 -9.14 -24.03
N ALA A 183 18.96 -7.81 -24.03
CA ALA A 183 18.68 -7.06 -22.82
C ALA A 183 17.51 -7.65 -22.03
N LYS A 184 17.81 -8.17 -20.84
CA LYS A 184 16.89 -8.98 -20.05
C LYS A 184 15.81 -8.17 -19.35
N ILE A 185 15.91 -6.85 -19.31
CA ILE A 185 14.90 -5.98 -18.68
C ILE A 185 14.11 -5.15 -19.70
N GLY A 186 14.27 -5.42 -21.01
CA GLY A 186 13.61 -4.68 -22.09
C GLY A 186 14.27 -3.33 -22.38
N HIS A 187 13.82 -2.65 -23.43
CA HIS A 187 14.42 -1.38 -23.92
C HIS A 187 13.42 -0.21 -23.96
N SER A 188 12.13 -0.52 -24.13
CA SER A 188 11.09 0.48 -24.32
C SER A 188 10.37 0.75 -23.00
N VAL A 189 10.17 2.01 -22.69
CA VAL A 189 9.35 2.46 -21.55
C VAL A 189 8.24 3.39 -22.03
N ALA A 190 7.11 3.43 -21.35
CA ALA A 190 6.05 4.40 -21.66
C ALA A 190 5.34 4.94 -20.41
N PHE A 191 4.68 6.08 -20.59
CA PHE A 191 3.98 6.79 -19.52
C PHE A 191 2.65 6.13 -19.15
N PRO A 192 2.19 6.24 -17.89
CA PRO A 192 0.88 5.78 -17.46
C PRO A 192 -0.24 6.21 -18.42
N GLY A 193 -1.10 5.27 -18.82
CA GLY A 193 -2.19 5.48 -19.78
C GLY A 193 -1.83 5.26 -21.26
N HIS A 194 -0.55 5.05 -21.60
CA HIS A 194 -0.14 4.68 -22.96
C HIS A 194 -0.78 3.34 -23.39
N PRO A 195 -1.39 3.24 -24.59
CA PRO A 195 -1.95 1.99 -25.08
C PRO A 195 -0.85 1.02 -25.55
N LEU A 196 -0.92 -0.24 -25.12
CA LEU A 196 0.05 -1.27 -25.46
C LEU A 196 -0.36 -2.08 -26.68
N GLY A 197 0.59 -2.29 -27.59
CA GLY A 197 0.45 -3.08 -28.81
C GLY A 197 -0.82 -2.75 -29.59
N SER A 198 -1.54 -3.80 -29.97
CA SER A 198 -2.89 -3.68 -30.56
C SER A 198 -4.01 -4.00 -29.55
N GLY A 199 -3.73 -3.91 -28.24
CA GLY A 199 -4.61 -4.37 -27.17
C GLY A 199 -4.48 -5.88 -26.90
N LEU A 200 -5.55 -6.50 -26.38
CA LEU A 200 -5.55 -7.93 -26.06
C LEU A 200 -5.24 -8.81 -27.28
N THR A 201 -4.35 -9.79 -27.11
CA THR A 201 -4.11 -10.81 -28.13
C THR A 201 -5.33 -11.73 -28.29
N PRO A 202 -5.51 -12.39 -29.45
CA PRO A 202 -6.56 -13.41 -29.60
C PRO A 202 -6.49 -14.52 -28.55
N THR A 203 -5.28 -14.90 -28.13
CA THR A 203 -5.07 -15.92 -27.09
C THR A 203 -5.56 -15.41 -25.74
N SER A 204 -5.11 -14.25 -25.29
CA SER A 204 -5.44 -13.69 -23.98
C SER A 204 -6.90 -13.27 -23.86
N ALA A 205 -7.54 -12.91 -24.98
CA ALA A 205 -8.96 -12.57 -25.05
C ALA A 205 -9.89 -13.80 -25.00
N LYS A 206 -9.39 -15.00 -25.37
CA LYS A 206 -10.20 -16.21 -25.60
C LYS A 206 -11.21 -16.46 -24.47
N ALA A 207 -12.45 -16.78 -24.84
CA ALA A 207 -13.49 -17.23 -23.91
C ALA A 207 -13.20 -18.66 -23.41
N SER A 208 -12.27 -18.78 -22.48
CA SER A 208 -11.89 -20.04 -21.83
C SER A 208 -11.64 -19.83 -20.35
N LYS A 209 -11.59 -20.90 -19.56
CA LYS A 209 -11.30 -20.79 -18.12
C LYS A 209 -9.90 -20.25 -17.81
N SER A 210 -8.97 -20.35 -18.74
CA SER A 210 -7.58 -19.91 -18.57
C SER A 210 -7.32 -18.50 -19.08
N GLU A 211 -8.28 -17.84 -19.73
CA GLU A 211 -8.09 -16.56 -20.43
C GLU A 211 -9.24 -15.57 -20.16
N LEU A 212 -9.08 -14.29 -20.48
CA LEU A 212 -9.91 -13.21 -19.93
C LEU A 212 -11.40 -13.25 -20.32
N GLY A 213 -11.76 -13.90 -21.43
CA GLY A 213 -13.14 -13.93 -21.93
C GLY A 213 -13.65 -12.57 -22.39
N LEU A 214 -12.78 -11.82 -23.07
CA LEU A 214 -13.06 -10.49 -23.61
C LEU A 214 -12.86 -10.48 -25.14
N LEU A 215 -12.95 -9.31 -25.78
CA LEU A 215 -12.69 -9.20 -27.20
C LEU A 215 -11.19 -9.05 -27.50
N PRO A 216 -10.68 -9.71 -28.56
CA PRO A 216 -9.37 -9.36 -29.09
C PRO A 216 -9.32 -7.88 -29.44
N ARG A 217 -8.15 -7.26 -29.28
CA ARG A 217 -7.91 -5.84 -29.50
C ARG A 217 -8.61 -4.88 -28.54
N THR A 218 -9.24 -5.35 -27.47
CA THR A 218 -9.63 -4.44 -26.38
C THR A 218 -8.37 -3.72 -25.89
N PRO A 219 -8.35 -2.36 -25.89
CA PRO A 219 -7.18 -1.59 -25.48
C PRO A 219 -6.70 -1.95 -24.08
N VAL A 220 -5.39 -2.04 -23.92
CA VAL A 220 -4.74 -2.25 -22.62
C VAL A 220 -3.81 -1.08 -22.36
N GLY A 221 -4.03 -0.39 -21.25
CA GLY A 221 -3.11 0.65 -20.80
C GLY A 221 -1.89 0.06 -20.13
N ILE A 222 -0.75 0.74 -20.25
CA ILE A 222 0.44 0.36 -19.52
C ILE A 222 0.16 0.28 -18.02
N SER A 223 0.72 -0.74 -17.39
CA SER A 223 0.52 -0.99 -15.97
C SER A 223 1.25 0.03 -15.10
N ILE A 224 0.90 0.06 -13.82
CA ILE A 224 1.70 0.70 -12.77
C ILE A 224 1.73 -0.22 -11.54
N LEU A 225 2.46 0.15 -10.51
CA LEU A 225 2.44 -0.55 -9.23
C LEU A 225 1.10 -0.33 -8.51
N ASP A 226 0.67 -1.31 -7.71
CA ASP A 226 -0.57 -1.27 -6.93
C ASP A 226 -0.75 -0.01 -6.07
N ALA A 227 0.28 0.40 -5.33
CA ALA A 227 0.25 1.65 -4.58
C ALA A 227 0.02 2.85 -5.50
N TYR A 228 0.68 2.89 -6.66
CA TYR A 228 0.58 4.01 -7.61
C TYR A 228 -0.82 4.05 -8.24
N ALA A 229 -1.41 2.89 -8.54
CA ALA A 229 -2.80 2.79 -8.94
C ALA A 229 -3.75 3.27 -7.85
N GLY A 230 -3.47 2.96 -6.57
CA GLY A 230 -4.17 3.56 -5.44
C GLY A 230 -4.09 5.09 -5.46
N GLY A 231 -2.91 5.65 -5.71
CA GLY A 231 -2.68 7.08 -5.89
C GLY A 231 -3.51 7.69 -7.02
N VAL A 232 -3.44 7.10 -8.22
CA VAL A 232 -4.26 7.51 -9.38
C VAL A 232 -5.75 7.47 -9.04
N GLY A 233 -6.21 6.41 -8.37
CA GLY A 233 -7.62 6.23 -8.02
C GLY A 233 -8.14 7.18 -6.92
N VAL A 234 -7.29 7.95 -6.24
CA VAL A 234 -7.77 8.86 -5.18
C VAL A 234 -7.32 10.31 -5.27
N LEU A 235 -6.16 10.63 -5.85
CA LEU A 235 -5.50 11.94 -5.65
C LEU A 235 -6.35 13.16 -6.06
N GLU A 236 -7.25 13.01 -7.03
CA GLU A 236 -8.22 14.03 -7.45
C GLU A 236 -9.59 13.96 -6.73
N SER A 237 -9.74 13.16 -5.66
CA SER A 237 -10.97 13.01 -4.85
C SER A 237 -11.17 14.20 -3.91
N MET A 238 -11.14 15.43 -4.42
CA MET A 238 -11.27 16.65 -3.63
C MET A 238 -12.71 17.18 -3.64
N SER A 239 -13.14 17.79 -2.53
CA SER A 239 -14.38 18.56 -2.52
C SER A 239 -14.11 20.02 -2.89
N ASN A 240 -15.08 20.72 -3.48
CA ASN A 240 -14.96 22.14 -3.83
C ASN A 240 -14.59 23.03 -2.63
N ALA A 241 -14.93 22.62 -1.40
CA ALA A 241 -14.62 23.36 -0.18
C ALA A 241 -13.14 23.28 0.23
N GLU A 242 -12.41 22.27 -0.24
CA GLU A 242 -10.97 22.08 0.04
C GLU A 242 -10.08 22.79 -0.99
N PHE A 243 -10.66 23.35 -2.07
CA PHE A 243 -9.91 24.14 -3.04
C PHE A 243 -9.62 25.53 -2.48
N LYS A 244 -8.33 25.87 -2.40
CA LYS A 244 -7.87 27.24 -2.13
C LYS A 244 -8.03 28.06 -3.40
N ALA A 245 -8.95 29.04 -3.39
CA ALA A 245 -9.30 29.85 -4.56
C ALA A 245 -8.10 30.56 -5.23
N ASP A 246 -7.06 30.87 -4.45
CA ASP A 246 -5.87 31.59 -4.93
C ASP A 246 -4.75 30.68 -5.44
N MET A 247 -4.96 29.35 -5.48
CA MET A 247 -3.94 28.38 -5.87
C MET A 247 -4.20 27.85 -7.29
N SER A 248 -3.15 27.81 -8.11
CA SER A 248 -3.24 27.16 -9.42
C SER A 248 -3.57 25.68 -9.26
N ASP A 249 -4.29 25.11 -10.22
CA ASP A 249 -4.67 23.71 -10.18
C ASP A 249 -3.47 22.75 -10.19
N GLU A 250 -2.35 23.13 -10.83
CA GLU A 250 -1.10 22.35 -10.78
C GLU A 250 -0.40 22.43 -9.41
N GLU A 251 -0.50 23.55 -8.71
CA GLU A 251 0.02 23.67 -7.35
C GLU A 251 -0.87 22.91 -6.36
N ALA A 252 -2.20 22.96 -6.53
CA ALA A 252 -3.16 22.34 -5.63
C ALA A 252 -3.03 20.82 -5.51
N ILE A 253 -2.65 20.13 -6.59
CA ILE A 253 -2.39 18.68 -6.55
C ILE A 253 -1.11 18.33 -5.78
N CYS A 254 -0.12 19.24 -5.74
CA CYS A 254 1.16 19.04 -5.03
C CYS A 254 1.06 19.21 -3.50
N HIS A 255 -0.07 19.71 -3.00
CA HIS A 255 -0.36 19.87 -1.56
C HIS A 255 -0.98 18.61 -0.92
N ARG A 256 -1.19 17.58 -1.72
CA ARG A 256 -1.94 16.37 -1.36
C ARG A 256 -1.00 15.19 -1.20
N MET A 257 -1.07 14.51 -0.06
CA MET A 257 -0.40 13.22 0.15
C MET A 257 -1.42 12.09 0.16
N VAL A 258 -1.17 11.04 -0.62
CA VAL A 258 -1.98 9.82 -0.62
C VAL A 258 -1.37 8.79 0.32
N LEU A 259 -2.21 8.16 1.13
CA LEU A 259 -1.90 7.05 2.01
C LEU A 259 -2.65 5.81 1.51
N VAL A 260 -1.91 4.87 0.94
CA VAL A 260 -2.43 3.56 0.59
C VAL A 260 -2.19 2.64 1.78
N CYS A 261 -3.21 2.48 2.62
CA CYS A 261 -3.07 1.86 3.95
C CYS A 261 -3.49 0.38 3.93
N GLY A 262 -2.54 -0.51 4.21
CA GLY A 262 -2.74 -1.96 4.24
C GLY A 262 -1.91 -2.64 5.33
N THR A 263 -1.29 -3.78 5.00
CA THR A 263 -0.32 -4.46 5.87
C THR A 263 0.87 -3.55 6.20
N SER A 264 1.34 -2.81 5.19
CA SER A 264 2.20 -1.64 5.24
C SER A 264 1.43 -0.41 4.74
N THR A 265 2.01 0.79 4.86
CA THR A 265 1.42 2.01 4.28
C THR A 265 2.42 2.68 3.37
N CYS A 266 1.99 3.00 2.14
CA CYS A 266 2.73 3.81 1.20
C CYS A 266 2.21 5.26 1.21
N HIS A 267 3.12 6.23 1.26
CA HIS A 267 2.83 7.66 1.27
C HIS A 267 3.36 8.29 0.00
N MET A 268 2.48 8.79 -0.86
CA MET A 268 2.85 9.34 -2.16
C MET A 268 2.46 10.80 -2.26
N VAL A 269 3.38 11.62 -2.73
CA VAL A 269 3.16 13.04 -3.03
C VAL A 269 3.84 13.39 -4.35
N VAL A 270 3.21 14.27 -5.11
CA VAL A 270 3.71 14.70 -6.42
C VAL A 270 4.20 16.13 -6.38
N SER A 271 5.17 16.46 -7.23
CA SER A 271 5.71 17.81 -7.38
C SER A 271 6.06 18.10 -8.84
N LYS A 272 5.98 19.37 -9.25
CA LYS A 272 6.57 19.83 -10.51
C LYS A 272 8.09 19.99 -10.44
N LYS A 273 8.66 20.02 -9.23
CA LYS A 273 10.10 20.15 -8.99
C LYS A 273 10.69 18.79 -8.59
N LYS A 274 11.92 18.54 -9.05
CA LYS A 274 12.76 17.43 -8.60
C LYS A 274 13.18 17.69 -7.14
N LEU A 275 12.63 16.91 -6.20
CA LEU A 275 12.93 17.01 -4.77
C LEU A 275 13.61 15.73 -4.30
N ILE A 276 14.92 15.80 -4.05
CA ILE A 276 15.70 14.70 -3.46
C ILE A 276 15.61 14.82 -1.94
N ILE A 277 15.07 13.79 -1.30
CA ILE A 277 14.75 13.80 0.13
C ILE A 277 15.47 12.61 0.80
N PRO A 278 16.36 12.84 1.77
CA PRO A 278 17.05 11.76 2.48
C PRO A 278 16.06 10.77 3.11
N GLY A 279 16.35 9.47 3.01
CA GLY A 279 15.53 8.40 3.57
C GLY A 279 14.14 8.20 2.94
N VAL A 280 13.92 8.78 1.76
CA VAL A 280 12.67 8.70 0.99
C VAL A 280 12.98 8.31 -0.44
N TRP A 281 12.10 7.53 -1.07
CA TRP A 281 12.28 7.12 -2.47
C TRP A 281 11.74 8.18 -3.43
N GLY A 282 12.31 8.21 -4.63
CA GLY A 282 12.12 9.25 -5.61
C GLY A 282 13.16 10.37 -5.48
N PRO A 283 13.04 11.42 -6.30
CA PRO A 283 11.87 11.75 -7.11
C PRO A 283 11.84 10.94 -8.42
N PHE A 284 10.71 10.28 -8.73
CA PHE A 284 10.52 9.49 -9.96
C PHE A 284 9.64 10.27 -10.96
N LEU A 285 10.19 10.64 -12.12
CA LEU A 285 9.47 11.44 -13.11
C LEU A 285 8.41 10.60 -13.84
N SER A 286 7.18 11.10 -13.86
CA SER A 286 6.05 10.51 -14.59
C SER A 286 5.71 9.07 -14.19
N ALA A 287 6.16 8.61 -13.02
CA ALA A 287 5.97 7.23 -12.53
C ALA A 287 4.50 6.90 -12.24
N MET A 288 3.76 7.87 -11.70
CA MET A 288 2.35 7.72 -11.34
C MET A 288 1.44 8.63 -12.18
N ILE A 289 1.84 9.90 -12.33
CA ILE A 289 1.09 10.90 -13.11
C ILE A 289 2.07 11.51 -14.11
N PRO A 290 1.78 11.46 -15.43
CA PRO A 290 2.63 12.11 -16.42
C PRO A 290 2.94 13.57 -16.06
N GLU A 291 4.19 13.99 -16.27
CA GLU A 291 4.69 15.36 -16.03
C GLU A 291 4.89 15.76 -14.55
N PHE A 292 4.76 14.83 -13.62
CA PHE A 292 5.03 15.07 -12.20
C PHE A 292 6.14 14.17 -11.67
N TRP A 293 6.96 14.71 -10.78
CA TRP A 293 7.88 13.95 -9.96
C TRP A 293 7.12 13.32 -8.79
N LEU A 294 7.27 12.01 -8.61
CA LEU A 294 6.71 11.25 -7.50
C LEU A 294 7.75 11.09 -6.39
N THR A 295 7.39 11.52 -5.18
CA THR A 295 8.08 11.15 -3.95
C THR A 295 7.28 10.04 -3.26
N GLU A 296 7.96 8.96 -2.90
CA GLU A 296 7.37 7.78 -2.26
C GLU A 296 8.05 7.50 -0.92
N CYS A 297 7.28 7.61 0.16
CA CYS A 297 7.70 7.19 1.50
C CYS A 297 6.94 5.92 1.89
N GLY A 298 7.39 5.24 2.94
CA GLY A 298 6.61 4.11 3.45
C GLY A 298 6.84 3.81 4.93
N GLN A 299 5.85 3.15 5.51
CA GLN A 299 5.93 2.48 6.80
C GLN A 299 5.82 0.96 6.56
N SER A 300 6.90 0.23 6.86
CA SER A 300 7.02 -1.20 6.52
C SER A 300 5.98 -2.09 7.21
N ALA A 301 5.49 -1.70 8.39
CA ALA A 301 4.45 -2.41 9.11
C ALA A 301 3.45 -1.43 9.73
N THR A 302 2.20 -1.50 9.29
CA THR A 302 1.08 -0.72 9.85
C THR A 302 -0.05 -1.67 10.26
N GLY A 303 -0.79 -2.22 9.29
CA GLY A 303 -1.81 -3.23 9.56
C GLY A 303 -1.20 -4.50 10.13
N ALA A 304 -0.05 -4.92 9.61
CA ALA A 304 0.69 -6.07 10.13
C ALA A 304 1.15 -5.86 11.59
N LEU A 305 1.49 -4.62 11.97
CA LEU A 305 1.84 -4.29 13.35
C LEU A 305 0.62 -4.34 14.27
N LEU A 306 -0.52 -3.81 13.83
CA LEU A 306 -1.77 -3.90 14.60
C LEU A 306 -2.17 -5.37 14.81
N ASP A 307 -2.13 -6.17 13.75
CA ASP A 307 -2.38 -7.61 13.82
C ASP A 307 -1.40 -8.31 14.76
N TYR A 308 -0.11 -7.99 14.70
CA TYR A 308 0.91 -8.54 15.58
C TYR A 308 0.62 -8.23 17.06
N ILE A 309 0.32 -6.96 17.39
CA ILE A 309 0.02 -6.54 18.77
C ILE A 309 -1.22 -7.25 19.29
N VAL A 310 -2.26 -7.35 18.46
CA VAL A 310 -3.50 -8.04 18.83
C VAL A 310 -3.27 -9.52 19.02
N GLN A 311 -2.65 -10.21 18.06
CA GLN A 311 -2.51 -11.67 18.08
C GLN A 311 -1.59 -12.19 19.18
N ASN A 312 -0.60 -11.39 19.61
CA ASN A 312 0.36 -11.80 20.63
C ASN A 312 -0.06 -11.44 22.07
N HIS A 313 -1.24 -10.85 22.27
CA HIS A 313 -1.73 -10.54 23.60
C HIS A 313 -2.55 -11.71 24.19
N PRO A 314 -2.43 -12.04 25.50
CA PRO A 314 -3.15 -13.17 26.12
C PRO A 314 -4.68 -13.10 25.97
N ALA A 315 -5.26 -11.90 25.94
CA ALA A 315 -6.71 -11.69 25.76
C ALA A 315 -7.22 -11.92 24.32
N ALA A 316 -6.34 -12.13 23.34
CA ALA A 316 -6.71 -12.20 21.92
C ALA A 316 -7.72 -13.31 21.59
N PRO A 317 -7.57 -14.57 22.07
CA PRO A 317 -8.52 -15.63 21.74
C PRO A 317 -9.92 -15.34 22.27
N LEU A 318 -10.02 -14.75 23.47
CA LEU A 318 -11.28 -14.39 24.10
C LEU A 318 -11.98 -13.28 23.30
N LEU A 319 -11.27 -12.20 22.99
CA LEU A 319 -11.84 -11.10 22.21
C LEU A 319 -12.16 -11.51 20.77
N ALA A 320 -11.40 -12.43 20.17
CA ALA A 320 -11.72 -12.98 18.85
C ALA A 320 -13.05 -13.74 18.86
N ASN A 321 -13.29 -14.55 19.90
CA ASN A 321 -14.57 -15.26 20.07
C ASN A 321 -15.73 -14.29 20.32
N GLN A 322 -15.51 -13.23 21.11
CA GLN A 322 -16.50 -12.19 21.36
C GLN A 322 -16.82 -11.36 20.11
N ALA A 323 -15.80 -11.02 19.30
CA ALA A 323 -16.00 -10.30 18.05
C ALA A 323 -16.81 -11.16 17.07
N ALA A 324 -16.48 -12.46 16.96
CA ALA A 324 -17.21 -13.40 16.13
C ALA A 324 -18.68 -13.58 16.57
N SER A 325 -18.96 -13.69 17.88
CA SER A 325 -20.33 -13.82 18.38
C SER A 325 -21.19 -12.58 18.14
N GLN A 326 -20.57 -11.41 17.98
CA GLN A 326 -21.23 -10.15 17.65
C GLN A 326 -21.20 -9.80 16.15
N ASN A 327 -20.63 -10.68 15.30
CA ASN A 327 -20.42 -10.43 13.87
C ASN A 327 -19.66 -9.11 13.61
N LEU A 328 -18.67 -8.83 14.46
CA LEU A 328 -17.75 -7.69 14.36
C LEU A 328 -16.35 -8.19 13.99
N SER A 329 -15.57 -7.30 13.37
CA SER A 329 -14.12 -7.46 13.35
C SER A 329 -13.53 -7.18 14.75
N ILE A 330 -12.34 -7.74 15.00
CA ILE A 330 -11.62 -7.48 16.26
C ILE A 330 -11.32 -5.99 16.45
N CYS A 331 -10.98 -5.26 15.38
CA CYS A 331 -10.73 -3.82 15.43
C CYS A 331 -12.00 -3.04 15.81
N GLU A 332 -13.18 -3.41 15.29
CA GLU A 332 -14.45 -2.77 15.67
C GLU A 332 -14.80 -3.03 17.13
N LEU A 333 -14.53 -4.24 17.64
CA LEU A 333 -14.72 -4.56 19.06
C LEU A 333 -13.78 -3.72 19.94
N LEU A 334 -12.49 -3.66 19.61
CA LEU A 334 -11.51 -2.86 20.35
C LEU A 334 -11.85 -1.36 20.32
N ASN A 335 -12.29 -0.83 19.17
CA ASN A 335 -12.76 0.55 19.06
C ASN A 335 -13.96 0.83 19.99
N LYS A 336 -14.93 -0.09 20.05
CA LYS A 336 -16.08 0.02 20.97
C LYS A 336 -15.65 -0.01 22.43
N MET A 337 -14.72 -0.91 22.78
CA MET A 337 -14.18 -0.99 24.14
C MET A 337 -13.47 0.31 24.54
N LEU A 338 -12.65 0.89 23.66
CA LEU A 338 -11.99 2.17 23.90
C LEU A 338 -12.99 3.31 24.12
N LEU A 339 -14.07 3.37 23.33
CA LEU A 339 -15.15 4.34 23.54
C LEU A 339 -15.79 4.15 24.91
N SER A 340 -16.17 2.93 25.28
CA SER A 340 -16.73 2.62 26.61
C SER A 340 -15.78 3.02 27.74
N MET A 341 -14.49 2.68 27.63
CA MET A 341 -13.46 3.05 28.61
C MET A 341 -13.32 4.56 28.74
N SER A 342 -13.33 5.30 27.62
CA SER A 342 -13.28 6.76 27.62
C SER A 342 -14.46 7.37 28.37
N HIS A 343 -15.66 6.82 28.20
CA HIS A 343 -16.85 7.27 28.91
C HIS A 343 -16.83 6.90 30.40
N GLU A 344 -16.46 5.67 30.75
CA GLU A 344 -16.35 5.18 32.14
C GLU A 344 -15.36 6.01 32.97
N GLN A 345 -14.25 6.41 32.36
CA GLN A 345 -13.20 7.21 33.01
C GLN A 345 -13.41 8.71 32.88
N ASN A 346 -14.50 9.15 32.22
CA ASN A 346 -14.82 10.55 31.95
C ASN A 346 -13.66 11.32 31.29
N MET A 347 -13.00 10.67 30.33
CA MET A 347 -11.84 11.22 29.63
C MET A 347 -12.28 12.35 28.69
N PRO A 348 -11.52 13.46 28.60
CA PRO A 348 -11.86 14.58 27.71
C PRO A 348 -11.76 14.19 26.24
N PHE A 349 -10.83 13.28 25.90
CA PHE A 349 -10.64 12.74 24.56
C PHE A 349 -10.28 11.26 24.68
N LEU A 350 -10.84 10.40 23.83
CA LEU A 350 -10.49 8.97 23.77
C LEU A 350 -8.97 8.79 23.60
N SER A 351 -8.33 9.63 22.78
CA SER A 351 -6.89 9.61 22.51
C SER A 351 -6.02 9.74 23.75
N THR A 352 -6.55 10.28 24.86
CA THR A 352 -5.84 10.45 26.13
C THR A 352 -5.85 9.19 27.02
N LEU A 353 -6.59 8.14 26.65
CA LEU A 353 -6.55 6.84 27.34
C LEU A 353 -5.13 6.22 27.33
N SER A 354 -4.35 6.47 26.27
CA SER A 354 -2.99 5.99 26.11
C SER A 354 -1.93 6.97 26.66
N GLN A 355 -2.29 7.87 27.59
CA GLN A 355 -1.39 8.93 28.05
C GLN A 355 -0.01 8.41 28.46
N ASP A 356 0.02 7.31 29.22
CA ASP A 356 1.25 6.73 29.77
C ASP A 356 1.80 5.56 28.94
N THR A 357 1.13 5.16 27.84
CA THR A 357 1.53 4.04 26.98
C THR A 357 1.98 4.55 25.61
N HIS A 358 3.23 4.25 25.22
CA HIS A 358 3.82 4.75 23.98
C HIS A 358 4.35 3.59 23.13
N VAL A 359 4.14 3.67 21.82
CA VAL A 359 4.65 2.69 20.86
C VAL A 359 5.48 3.39 19.79
N LEU A 360 6.74 3.00 19.65
CA LEU A 360 7.55 3.24 18.46
C LEU A 360 7.29 2.07 17.50
N PRO A 361 6.75 2.31 16.29
CA PRO A 361 6.21 1.27 15.43
C PRO A 361 7.26 0.57 14.55
N ASP A 362 8.56 0.84 14.72
CA ASP A 362 9.66 0.34 13.87
C ASP A 362 9.98 -1.16 14.13
N PHE A 363 8.95 -2.01 14.31
CA PHE A 363 9.07 -3.46 14.58
C PHE A 363 9.68 -4.24 13.41
N HIS A 364 9.62 -3.66 12.21
CA HIS A 364 10.19 -4.21 10.97
C HIS A 364 11.15 -3.20 10.31
N GLY A 365 11.95 -2.51 11.13
CA GLY A 365 12.79 -1.40 10.68
C GLY A 365 11.99 -0.13 10.38
N ASN A 366 12.70 0.94 10.04
CA ASN A 366 12.11 2.18 9.58
C ASN A 366 12.49 2.42 8.11
N ARG A 367 11.51 2.35 7.21
CA ARG A 367 11.71 2.66 5.78
C ARG A 367 11.86 4.17 5.56
N SER A 368 10.95 4.97 6.11
CA SER A 368 10.99 6.43 5.96
C SER A 368 10.62 7.16 7.25
N PRO A 369 11.24 8.33 7.50
CA PRO A 369 12.36 8.93 6.76
C PRO A 369 13.73 8.54 7.34
N VAL A 370 13.81 7.64 8.34
CA VAL A 370 15.11 7.26 8.93
C VAL A 370 15.92 6.38 7.99
N ALA A 371 15.24 5.55 7.17
CA ALA A 371 15.85 4.58 6.27
C ALA A 371 16.87 3.66 6.96
N ASP A 372 16.47 3.13 8.11
CA ASP A 372 17.23 2.16 8.88
C ASP A 372 16.43 0.84 9.03
N PRO A 373 16.76 -0.21 8.27
CA PRO A 373 16.10 -1.51 8.39
C PRO A 373 16.41 -2.22 9.72
N LYS A 374 17.45 -1.78 10.46
CA LYS A 374 17.87 -2.37 11.73
C LYS A 374 17.15 -1.76 12.94
N SER A 375 16.44 -0.65 12.75
CA SER A 375 15.58 -0.04 13.77
C SER A 375 14.59 -1.04 14.36
N LYS A 376 14.26 -0.85 15.64
CA LYS A 376 13.42 -1.77 16.43
C LYS A 376 12.26 -1.04 17.08
N GLY A 377 11.15 -1.77 17.20
CA GLY A 377 9.98 -1.30 17.92
C GLY A 377 10.22 -1.19 19.42
N VAL A 378 9.53 -0.24 20.06
CA VAL A 378 9.57 -0.03 21.51
C VAL A 378 8.15 0.11 22.01
N ILE A 379 7.83 -0.59 23.10
CA ILE A 379 6.62 -0.36 23.88
C ILE A 379 7.05 0.15 25.26
N CYS A 380 6.56 1.31 25.65
CA CYS A 380 6.82 1.93 26.95
C CYS A 380 5.51 2.12 27.71
N GLY A 381 5.58 2.06 29.04
CA GLY A 381 4.43 2.19 29.93
C GLY A 381 3.69 0.89 30.23
N LEU A 382 4.38 -0.25 30.14
CA LEU A 382 3.81 -1.55 30.48
C LEU A 382 3.58 -1.70 31.99
N THR A 383 2.48 -2.34 32.34
CA THR A 383 2.18 -2.81 33.70
C THR A 383 2.03 -4.33 33.70
N LEU A 384 1.70 -4.93 34.85
CA LEU A 384 1.37 -6.37 34.93
C LEU A 384 -0.07 -6.67 34.47
N ASP A 385 -0.82 -5.70 33.95
CA ASP A 385 -2.17 -5.89 33.44
C ASP A 385 -2.15 -6.69 32.12
N THR A 386 -2.86 -7.81 32.10
CA THR A 386 -3.04 -8.65 30.91
C THR A 386 -4.51 -8.70 30.47
N SER A 387 -5.33 -7.76 30.93
CA SER A 387 -6.76 -7.70 30.66
C SER A 387 -7.07 -7.32 29.21
N GLU A 388 -8.33 -7.49 28.84
CA GLU A 388 -8.89 -7.02 27.57
C GLU A 388 -8.76 -5.49 27.42
N LYS A 389 -8.90 -4.75 28.52
CA LYS A 389 -8.72 -3.29 28.56
C LYS A 389 -7.28 -2.91 28.23
N HIS A 390 -6.30 -3.66 28.75
CA HIS A 390 -4.89 -3.45 28.40
C HIS A 390 -4.61 -3.67 26.91
N LEU A 391 -5.17 -4.72 26.30
CA LEU A 391 -5.06 -4.91 24.84
C LEU A 391 -5.66 -3.74 24.06
N ALA A 392 -6.84 -3.26 24.47
CA ALA A 392 -7.45 -2.10 23.84
C ALA A 392 -6.54 -0.85 23.91
N LEU A 393 -5.89 -0.60 25.05
CA LEU A 393 -4.92 0.49 25.22
C LEU A 393 -3.67 0.32 24.35
N LEU A 394 -3.09 -0.88 24.30
CA LEU A 394 -1.94 -1.17 23.43
C LEU A 394 -2.27 -0.98 21.96
N TYR A 395 -3.46 -1.42 21.54
CA TYR A 395 -3.97 -1.20 20.19
C TYR A 395 -4.11 0.29 19.87
N LEU A 396 -4.70 1.10 20.77
CA LEU A 396 -4.77 2.56 20.60
C LEU A 396 -3.37 3.20 20.52
N ALA A 397 -2.48 2.86 21.44
CA ALA A 397 -1.12 3.37 21.45
C ALA A 397 -0.34 2.99 20.18
N THR A 398 -0.63 1.83 19.60
CA THR A 398 -0.06 1.37 18.33
C THR A 398 -0.61 2.19 17.14
N ILE A 399 -1.92 2.44 17.08
CA ILE A 399 -2.51 3.37 16.08
C ILE A 399 -1.83 4.73 16.14
N GLN A 400 -1.68 5.27 17.34
CA GLN A 400 -1.02 6.57 17.55
C GLN A 400 0.46 6.52 17.16
N GLY A 401 1.18 5.46 17.51
CA GLY A 401 2.57 5.23 17.08
C GLY A 401 2.74 5.29 15.57
N ILE A 402 1.84 4.61 14.84
CA ILE A 402 1.81 4.63 13.37
C ILE A 402 1.52 6.05 12.85
N ALA A 403 0.54 6.75 13.44
CA ALA A 403 0.19 8.13 13.08
C ALA A 403 1.34 9.11 13.35
N TYR A 404 2.09 8.98 14.46
CA TYR A 404 3.29 9.77 14.71
C TYR A 404 4.39 9.51 13.68
N GLY A 405 4.54 8.27 13.21
CA GLY A 405 5.40 7.95 12.07
C GLY A 405 4.97 8.64 10.78
N THR A 406 3.66 8.67 10.49
CA THR A 406 3.13 9.43 9.34
C THR A 406 3.38 10.94 9.51
N ARG A 407 3.16 11.50 10.70
CA ARG A 407 3.46 12.91 10.99
C ARG A 407 4.93 13.24 10.72
N HIS A 408 5.84 12.35 11.13
CA HIS A 408 7.26 12.51 10.87
C HIS A 408 7.58 12.51 9.37
N ILE A 409 6.93 11.63 8.59
CA ILE A 409 7.06 11.62 7.12
C ILE A 409 6.57 12.96 6.52
N VAL A 410 5.38 13.43 6.91
CA VAL A 410 4.79 14.69 6.40
C VAL A 410 5.69 15.89 6.73
N GLU A 411 6.12 16.01 7.99
CA GLU A 411 7.02 17.10 8.43
C GLU A 411 8.37 17.04 7.69
N HIS A 412 8.94 15.84 7.49
CA HIS A 412 10.19 15.66 6.77
C HIS A 412 10.08 16.04 5.30
N CYS A 413 9.02 15.59 4.61
CA CYS A 413 8.77 15.98 3.22
C CYS A 413 8.57 17.50 3.08
N ASN A 414 7.81 18.12 3.98
CA ASN A 414 7.57 19.57 3.97
C ASN A 414 8.85 20.37 4.23
N ALA A 415 9.72 19.90 5.13
CA ALA A 415 11.02 20.49 5.37
C ALA A 415 11.95 20.47 4.14
N HIS A 416 11.70 19.55 3.19
CA HIS A 416 12.47 19.39 1.96
C HIS A 416 11.73 19.86 0.69
N GLY A 417 10.74 20.75 0.85
CA GLY A 417 10.18 21.53 -0.26
C GLY A 417 8.78 21.12 -0.71
N HIS A 418 8.21 20.03 -0.18
CA HIS A 418 6.77 19.79 -0.30
C HIS A 418 5.97 20.77 0.56
N LYS A 419 4.66 20.87 0.31
CA LYS A 419 3.73 21.72 1.08
C LYS A 419 2.46 20.96 1.42
N ILE A 420 2.61 19.74 1.90
CA ILE A 420 1.52 18.84 2.24
C ILE A 420 0.69 19.47 3.36
N ASP A 421 -0.59 19.70 3.07
CA ASP A 421 -1.58 20.19 4.03
C ASP A 421 -2.86 19.36 4.04
N THR A 422 -3.02 18.43 3.09
CA THR A 422 -4.18 17.56 2.95
C THR A 422 -3.76 16.13 2.67
N LEU A 423 -4.43 15.17 3.32
CA LEU A 423 -4.18 13.75 3.14
C LEU A 423 -5.38 13.08 2.47
N LEU A 424 -5.13 12.07 1.64
CA LEU A 424 -6.15 11.19 1.10
C LEU A 424 -5.82 9.76 1.49
N ALA A 425 -6.77 9.02 2.07
CA ALA A 425 -6.52 7.67 2.54
C ALA A 425 -7.43 6.63 1.87
N CYS A 426 -6.83 5.54 1.40
CA CYS A 426 -7.52 4.37 0.89
C CYS A 426 -6.93 3.08 1.45
N GLY A 427 -7.49 1.92 1.08
CA GLY A 427 -7.05 0.61 1.55
C GLY A 427 -7.76 0.13 2.83
N GLY A 428 -7.36 -1.04 3.32
CA GLY A 428 -8.07 -1.74 4.40
C GLY A 428 -8.16 -0.95 5.71
N LEU A 429 -7.08 -0.26 6.10
CA LEU A 429 -7.05 0.51 7.35
C LEU A 429 -7.89 1.79 7.28
N SER A 430 -8.17 2.33 6.09
CA SER A 430 -8.98 3.54 5.98
C SER A 430 -10.45 3.33 6.36
N LYS A 431 -10.88 2.06 6.42
CA LYS A 431 -12.20 1.65 6.93
C LYS A 431 -12.33 1.79 8.45
N ASN A 432 -11.21 1.91 9.17
CA ASN A 432 -11.19 2.07 10.62
C ASN A 432 -11.30 3.56 11.00
N SER A 433 -12.46 3.96 11.49
CA SER A 433 -12.74 5.36 11.83
C SER A 433 -11.82 5.93 12.92
N LEU A 434 -11.46 5.13 13.93
CA LEU A 434 -10.54 5.55 14.98
C LEU A 434 -9.14 5.77 14.40
N TYR A 435 -8.67 4.85 13.55
CA TYR A 435 -7.39 5.00 12.87
C TYR A 435 -7.32 6.33 12.10
N ILE A 436 -8.33 6.64 11.28
CA ILE A 436 -8.36 7.86 10.48
C ILE A 436 -8.48 9.12 11.35
N GLN A 437 -9.30 9.09 12.41
CA GLN A 437 -9.44 10.25 13.31
C GLN A 437 -8.13 10.55 14.05
N GLU A 438 -7.46 9.54 14.63
CA GLU A 438 -6.18 9.73 15.30
C GLU A 438 -5.10 10.23 14.34
N HIS A 439 -5.09 9.77 13.09
CA HIS A 439 -4.17 10.30 12.07
C HIS A 439 -4.44 11.79 11.79
N ALA A 440 -5.70 12.17 11.59
CA ALA A 440 -6.06 13.57 11.35
C ALA A 440 -5.62 14.46 12.53
N ASP A 441 -5.95 14.06 13.76
CA ASP A 441 -5.63 14.79 14.99
C ASP A 441 -4.11 14.92 15.24
N ILE A 442 -3.35 13.86 14.99
CA ILE A 442 -1.90 13.83 15.21
C ILE A 442 -1.13 14.65 14.18
N ILE A 443 -1.50 14.50 12.90
CA ILE A 443 -0.81 15.16 11.78
C ILE A 443 -1.24 16.63 11.69
N GLY A 444 -2.48 16.94 12.07
CA GLY A 444 -3.04 18.29 12.00
C GLY A 444 -3.55 18.67 10.61
N CYS A 445 -3.89 17.67 9.79
CA CYS A 445 -4.38 17.84 8.42
C CYS A 445 -5.73 17.14 8.23
N PRO A 446 -6.64 17.67 7.39
CA PRO A 446 -7.82 16.93 6.97
C PRO A 446 -7.42 15.67 6.20
N ILE A 447 -8.17 14.58 6.44
CA ILE A 447 -8.05 13.32 5.72
C ILE A 447 -9.32 13.07 4.91
N ILE A 448 -9.16 12.93 3.60
CA ILE A 448 -10.25 12.66 2.67
C ILE A 448 -10.28 11.17 2.36
N LEU A 449 -11.44 10.56 2.56
CA LEU A 449 -11.75 9.20 2.14
C LEU A 449 -12.50 9.28 0.81
N PRO A 450 -12.04 8.57 -0.24
CA PRO A 450 -12.72 8.56 -1.54
C PRO A 450 -14.11 7.92 -1.43
N ARG A 451 -15.01 8.26 -2.36
CA ARG A 451 -16.34 7.62 -2.47
C ARG A 451 -16.20 6.15 -2.88
N GLU A 452 -15.27 5.87 -3.79
CA GLU A 452 -14.95 4.50 -4.21
C GLU A 452 -13.93 3.90 -3.24
N ASN A 453 -14.30 2.79 -2.62
CA ASN A 453 -13.46 2.10 -1.63
C ASN A 453 -12.34 1.30 -2.30
N GLU A 454 -12.56 0.84 -3.54
CA GLU A 454 -11.62 0.02 -4.29
C GLU A 454 -10.70 0.87 -5.16
N SER A 455 -9.94 1.77 -4.53
CA SER A 455 -9.19 2.81 -5.24
C SER A 455 -8.06 2.28 -6.14
N VAL A 456 -7.43 1.15 -5.78
CA VAL A 456 -6.42 0.50 -6.62
C VAL A 456 -7.04 -0.03 -7.91
N LEU A 457 -8.22 -0.65 -7.82
CA LEU A 457 -8.99 -1.08 -8.99
C LEU A 457 -9.40 0.15 -9.83
N LEU A 458 -9.92 1.21 -9.21
CA LEU A 458 -10.28 2.44 -9.93
C LEU A 458 -9.09 3.04 -10.70
N GLY A 459 -7.91 3.09 -10.07
CA GLY A 459 -6.68 3.55 -10.72
C GLY A 459 -6.32 2.71 -11.95
N ALA A 460 -6.40 1.39 -11.87
CA ALA A 460 -6.19 0.51 -13.02
C ALA A 460 -7.25 0.75 -14.13
N ALA A 461 -8.52 0.93 -13.77
CA ALA A 461 -9.57 1.26 -14.74
C ALA A 461 -9.30 2.60 -15.45
N ILE A 462 -8.79 3.61 -14.75
CA ILE A 462 -8.38 4.90 -15.33
C ILE A 462 -7.35 4.70 -16.44
N LEU A 463 -6.32 3.87 -16.22
CA LEU A 463 -5.30 3.57 -17.24
C LEU A 463 -5.91 2.92 -18.48
N GLY A 464 -6.82 1.95 -18.29
CA GLY A 464 -7.55 1.32 -19.38
C GLY A 464 -8.45 2.29 -20.14
N ALA A 465 -9.12 3.21 -19.44
CA ALA A 465 -9.98 4.21 -20.06
C ALA A 465 -9.19 5.21 -20.91
N VAL A 466 -8.00 5.62 -20.46
CA VAL A 466 -7.09 6.50 -21.22
C VAL A 466 -6.55 5.76 -22.45
N ALA A 467 -6.11 4.51 -22.30
CA ALA A 467 -5.65 3.70 -23.43
C ALA A 467 -6.76 3.46 -24.47
N ALA A 468 -8.01 3.36 -24.02
CA ALA A 468 -9.20 3.30 -24.86
C ALA A 468 -9.63 4.66 -25.45
N LYS A 469 -8.84 5.72 -25.22
CA LYS A 469 -9.09 7.10 -25.68
C LYS A 469 -10.44 7.65 -25.22
N ARG A 470 -10.91 7.23 -24.05
CA ARG A 470 -12.12 7.80 -23.40
C ARG A 470 -11.83 9.12 -22.72
N PHE A 471 -10.56 9.35 -22.38
CA PHE A 471 -10.05 10.58 -21.81
C PHE A 471 -8.75 10.96 -22.52
N SER A 472 -8.42 12.25 -22.55
CA SER A 472 -7.21 12.81 -23.17
C SER A 472 -5.93 12.44 -22.42
N GLY A 473 -6.03 12.19 -21.11
CA GLY A 473 -4.89 11.82 -20.28
C GLY A 473 -5.31 11.31 -18.91
N VAL A 474 -4.34 10.79 -18.16
CA VAL A 474 -4.56 10.20 -16.82
C VAL A 474 -5.20 11.20 -15.88
N ARG A 475 -4.70 12.43 -15.82
CA ARG A 475 -5.24 13.46 -14.90
C ARG A 475 -6.70 13.82 -15.20
N ASP A 476 -7.07 13.92 -16.48
CA ASP A 476 -8.46 14.21 -16.88
C ASP A 476 -9.40 13.07 -16.50
N ALA A 477 -8.95 11.82 -16.68
CA ALA A 477 -9.68 10.64 -16.23
C ALA A 477 -9.83 10.61 -14.71
N MET A 478 -8.77 10.92 -13.96
CA MET A 478 -8.81 11.02 -12.49
C MET A 478 -9.85 12.05 -12.04
N ARG A 479 -9.86 13.26 -12.62
CA ARG A 479 -10.87 14.28 -12.26
C ARG A 479 -12.31 13.83 -12.52
N ALA A 480 -12.52 13.07 -13.58
CA ALA A 480 -13.85 12.60 -13.96
C ALA A 480 -14.33 11.41 -13.11
N LEU A 481 -13.41 10.56 -12.65
CA LEU A 481 -13.74 9.27 -12.03
C LEU A 481 -13.49 9.23 -10.52
N ASN A 482 -12.55 10.04 -10.01
CA ASN A 482 -12.32 10.20 -8.59
C ASN A 482 -13.42 11.09 -8.01
N ALA A 483 -13.86 10.78 -6.79
CA ALA A 483 -14.87 11.56 -6.11
C ALA A 483 -14.63 11.54 -4.60
N PRO A 484 -14.73 12.69 -3.92
CA PRO A 484 -14.66 12.74 -2.46
C PRO A 484 -15.83 11.96 -1.86
N GLY A 485 -15.55 11.18 -0.82
CA GLY A 485 -16.56 10.54 0.03
C GLY A 485 -16.71 11.34 1.32
N LYS A 486 -15.94 10.96 2.35
CA LYS A 486 -15.98 11.57 3.68
C LYS A 486 -14.71 12.38 3.94
N VAL A 487 -14.86 13.57 4.51
CA VAL A 487 -13.72 14.34 5.04
C VAL A 487 -13.70 14.20 6.57
N VAL A 488 -12.53 13.88 7.11
CA VAL A 488 -12.27 13.81 8.55
C VAL A 488 -11.31 14.94 8.91
N TYR A 489 -11.77 15.85 9.75
CA TYR A 489 -10.98 17.00 10.16
C TYR A 489 -10.26 16.73 11.50
N PRO A 490 -9.07 17.32 11.70
CA PRO A 490 -8.47 17.37 13.02
C PRO A 490 -9.38 18.12 13.99
N SER A 491 -9.35 17.72 15.26
CA SER A 491 -9.99 18.42 16.35
C SER A 491 -9.48 19.85 16.46
N LEU A 492 -10.42 20.78 16.62
CA LEU A 492 -10.12 22.19 16.84
C LEU A 492 -9.78 22.51 18.30
N ASP A 493 -9.90 21.54 19.23
CA ASP A 493 -9.54 21.77 20.63
C ASP A 493 -7.99 21.78 20.77
N PRO A 494 -7.39 22.92 21.16
CA PRO A 494 -5.94 23.03 21.27
C PRO A 494 -5.34 22.11 22.33
N LYS A 495 -6.12 21.61 23.29
CA LYS A 495 -5.65 20.65 24.30
C LYS A 495 -5.28 19.32 23.67
N LEU A 496 -6.06 18.84 22.68
CA LEU A 496 -5.77 17.57 22.02
C LEU A 496 -4.52 17.69 21.14
N LYS A 497 -4.40 18.80 20.39
CA LYS A 497 -3.17 19.10 19.64
C LYS A 497 -1.95 19.13 20.57
N LYS A 498 -2.03 19.83 21.70
CA LYS A 498 -0.95 19.90 22.68
C LYS A 498 -0.58 18.52 23.25
N TYR A 499 -1.57 17.67 23.51
CA TYR A 499 -1.35 16.29 23.94
C TYR A 499 -0.55 15.50 22.90
N HIS A 500 -0.98 15.52 21.64
CA HIS A 500 -0.27 14.82 20.57
C HIS A 500 1.11 15.41 20.27
N ASP A 501 1.28 16.73 20.39
CA ASP A 501 2.61 17.36 20.26
C ASP A 501 3.59 16.84 21.33
N VAL A 502 3.14 16.67 22.58
CA VAL A 502 3.97 16.07 23.65
C VAL A 502 4.27 14.60 23.37
N LYS A 503 3.25 13.80 23.00
CA LYS A 503 3.43 12.39 22.64
C LYS A 503 4.38 12.23 21.43
N TYR A 504 4.32 13.14 20.47
CA TYR A 504 5.20 13.17 19.32
C TYR A 504 6.65 13.43 19.74
N GLN A 505 6.92 14.36 20.68
CA GLN A 505 8.27 14.53 21.22
C GLN A 505 8.81 13.26 21.90
N ILE A 506 7.95 12.53 22.63
CA ILE A 506 8.31 11.24 23.22
C ILE A 506 8.63 10.21 22.13
N PHE A 507 7.81 10.14 21.08
CA PHE A 507 8.04 9.29 19.91
C PHE A 507 9.40 9.59 19.25
N ARG A 508 9.72 10.87 18.99
CA ARG A 508 11.02 11.30 18.44
C ARG A 508 12.18 10.94 19.38
N GLY A 509 11.96 11.06 20.69
CA GLY A 509 12.91 10.64 21.72
C GLY A 509 13.19 9.15 21.70
N ALA A 510 12.14 8.32 21.64
CA ALA A 510 12.26 6.86 21.56
C ALA A 510 12.98 6.42 20.28
N GLN A 511 12.68 7.04 19.13
CA GLN A 511 13.35 6.73 17.87
C GLN A 511 14.86 7.00 17.95
N ARG A 512 15.28 8.08 18.60
CA ARG A 512 16.71 8.36 18.81
C ARG A 512 17.42 7.30 19.67
N LEU A 513 16.70 6.54 20.49
CA LEU A 513 17.29 5.45 21.28
C LEU A 513 17.51 4.18 20.47
N THR A 514 16.84 4.03 19.32
CA THR A 514 16.89 2.81 18.50
C THR A 514 17.71 2.97 17.24
N VAL A 515 17.92 4.20 16.77
CA VAL A 515 18.80 4.51 15.65
C VAL A 515 20.24 4.40 16.11
N LYS A 516 21.00 3.55 15.42
CA LYS A 516 22.44 3.40 15.63
C LYS A 516 23.20 4.55 14.96
N ASP A 517 24.31 4.97 15.54
CA ASP A 517 25.22 5.91 14.88
C ASP A 517 25.98 5.24 13.71
N GLU A 518 26.80 6.02 13.01
CA GLU A 518 27.61 5.56 11.86
C GLU A 518 28.57 4.39 12.21
N HIS A 519 28.76 4.08 13.49
CA HIS A 519 29.64 3.00 13.96
C HIS A 519 28.85 1.78 14.45
N GLY A 520 27.51 1.81 14.33
CA GLY A 520 26.64 0.70 14.70
C GLY A 520 26.35 0.61 16.20
N ASP A 521 26.76 1.62 16.97
CA ASP A 521 26.54 1.70 18.42
C ASP A 521 25.23 2.41 18.73
N LEU A 522 24.59 2.01 19.84
CA LEU A 522 23.50 2.78 20.41
C LEU A 522 24.07 4.12 20.91
N PRO A 523 23.38 5.25 20.73
CA PRO A 523 23.91 6.54 21.11
C PRO A 523 24.33 6.54 22.59
N SER A 524 25.64 6.64 22.81
CA SER A 524 26.19 6.76 24.15
C SER A 524 25.70 8.07 24.76
N ARG A 525 25.06 8.00 25.93
CA ARG A 525 24.66 9.20 26.68
C ARG A 525 25.92 10.02 26.99
N ARG A 526 26.21 11.07 26.22
CA ARG A 526 26.86 12.24 26.79
C ARG A 526 25.85 12.89 27.72
N THR A 527 26.03 12.65 29.01
CA THR A 527 25.30 13.32 30.08
C THR A 527 25.75 14.77 30.16
N ASP A 528 25.25 15.62 29.27
CA ASP A 528 25.24 17.06 29.51
C ASP A 528 24.04 17.35 30.41
N GLY A 529 24.32 17.40 31.71
CA GLY A 529 23.33 17.65 32.75
C GLY A 529 22.66 19.00 32.57
N VAL A 530 21.41 19.00 32.11
CA VAL A 530 20.49 20.11 32.36
C VAL A 530 19.47 19.62 33.38
N ALA A 531 19.69 20.02 34.63
CA ALA A 531 18.77 19.82 35.72
C ALA A 531 17.46 20.56 35.45
N ILE A 532 16.37 19.81 35.21
CA ILE A 532 15.01 20.35 35.29
C ILE A 532 14.66 20.40 36.77
N ARG A 533 14.81 21.57 37.40
CA ARG A 533 14.28 21.85 38.73
C ARG A 533 12.80 22.23 38.64
N ASP A 534 12.05 21.61 39.53
CA ASP A 534 10.65 21.83 39.88
C ASP A 534 10.20 23.30 39.90
N ARG A 535 8.98 23.53 39.40
CA ARG A 535 8.05 24.47 40.04
C ARG A 535 6.60 24.18 39.63
N CYS A 536 5.83 23.68 40.59
CA CYS A 536 4.37 23.58 40.58
C CYS A 536 3.72 24.78 41.30
N SER A 537 2.49 25.09 40.87
CA SER A 537 1.37 25.74 41.60
C SER A 537 1.20 27.29 41.50
N PRO A 538 -0.01 27.86 41.75
CA PRO A 538 -1.18 27.89 40.85
C PRO A 538 -1.94 29.25 40.79
N SER A 539 -3.01 29.30 39.96
CA SER A 539 -4.28 30.07 40.09
C SER A 539 -4.57 31.33 39.18
N PRO A 540 -5.87 31.62 38.86
CA PRO A 540 -6.40 32.18 37.59
C PRO A 540 -6.96 33.63 37.70
N PRO A 541 -7.59 34.28 36.66
CA PRO A 541 -9.06 34.16 36.44
C PRO A 541 -9.69 34.55 35.03
N ARG A 542 -10.93 34.04 34.80
CA ARG A 542 -12.19 34.66 34.28
C ARG A 542 -12.42 35.16 32.80
N GLY A 543 -13.55 34.69 32.24
CA GLY A 543 -14.56 35.40 31.40
C GLY A 543 -14.35 35.34 29.88
N ARG A 544 -15.34 35.26 28.96
CA ARG A 544 -16.81 35.36 28.93
C ARG A 544 -17.36 34.56 27.73
N LEU A 545 -18.59 34.05 27.86
CA LEU A 545 -19.43 33.54 26.76
C LEU A 545 -19.85 34.65 25.79
N HIS A 546 -19.91 34.34 24.49
CA HIS A 546 -20.82 34.97 23.53
C HIS A 546 -21.59 33.90 22.72
N LEU A 547 -22.91 33.94 22.85
CA LEU A 547 -23.88 33.25 21.99
C LEU A 547 -24.07 34.06 20.70
N ILE A 548 -24.02 33.40 19.55
CA ILE A 548 -24.66 33.89 18.31
C ILE A 548 -25.51 32.75 17.74
N LYS A 549 -26.80 33.04 17.56
CA LYS A 549 -27.81 32.26 16.83
C LYS A 549 -27.83 32.68 15.35
N LEU A 550 -28.50 31.84 14.54
CA LEU A 550 -29.01 32.00 13.16
C LEU A 550 -28.12 31.28 12.12
N LYS A 551 -28.62 30.60 11.09
CA LYS A 551 -29.99 30.27 10.62
C LYS A 551 -29.84 29.09 9.66
N ARG A 552 -30.83 28.19 9.63
CA ARG A 552 -31.01 27.16 8.61
C ARG A 552 -31.31 27.83 7.26
N GLU A 553 -30.62 27.43 6.21
CA GLU A 553 -31.17 27.38 4.85
C GLU A 553 -30.71 26.08 4.19
N ALA A 554 -31.68 25.20 3.91
CA ALA A 554 -31.50 24.05 3.04
C ALA A 554 -31.81 24.49 1.61
N LYS A 555 -30.91 24.22 0.68
CA LYS A 555 -31.21 24.23 -0.76
C LYS A 555 -30.75 22.92 -1.37
N GLU A 556 -31.72 22.21 -1.91
CA GLU A 556 -31.55 21.00 -2.71
C GLU A 556 -30.85 21.34 -4.02
N TRP A 557 -29.94 20.46 -4.45
CA TRP A 557 -29.34 20.49 -5.79
C TRP A 557 -29.41 19.10 -6.45
N PRO A 558 -29.51 19.07 -7.79
CA PRO A 558 -29.93 17.89 -8.55
C PRO A 558 -28.81 16.84 -8.64
N PRO A 559 -29.15 15.58 -8.95
CA PRO A 559 -28.16 14.50 -8.99
C PRO A 559 -27.26 14.59 -10.23
N PRO A 560 -25.95 14.34 -10.11
CA PRO A 560 -25.06 14.14 -11.26
C PRO A 560 -25.22 12.73 -11.87
N LEU A 561 -24.91 12.61 -13.17
CA LEU A 561 -25.07 11.41 -13.99
C LEU A 561 -24.35 10.18 -13.42
N GLU A 562 -25.06 9.05 -13.39
CA GLU A 562 -24.52 7.73 -13.04
C GLU A 562 -23.60 7.17 -14.14
N TYR A 563 -22.36 6.84 -13.78
CA TYR A 563 -21.55 5.82 -14.45
C TYR A 563 -21.39 4.64 -13.50
N LYS A 564 -21.69 3.43 -13.98
CA LYS A 564 -21.52 2.18 -13.20
C LYS A 564 -20.12 1.62 -13.42
N MET A 565 -19.40 1.37 -12.33
CA MET A 565 -18.12 0.66 -12.29
C MET A 565 -18.34 -0.65 -11.54
N ALA A 566 -17.99 -1.75 -12.21
CA ALA A 566 -17.99 -3.10 -11.65
C ALA A 566 -16.69 -3.30 -10.86
N ALA A 567 -16.76 -3.55 -9.54
CA ALA A 567 -15.60 -3.87 -8.72
C ALA A 567 -15.83 -5.18 -7.94
N LEU A 568 -14.88 -6.11 -8.00
CA LEU A 568 -14.85 -7.32 -7.18
C LEU A 568 -13.49 -7.46 -6.50
N GLN A 569 -13.51 -7.65 -5.17
CA GLN A 569 -12.36 -8.08 -4.39
C GLN A 569 -12.49 -9.59 -4.13
N MET A 570 -11.55 -10.40 -4.65
CA MET A 570 -11.49 -11.83 -4.31
C MET A 570 -10.56 -12.07 -3.12
N LYS A 571 -11.07 -12.81 -2.14
CA LYS A 571 -10.29 -13.37 -1.03
C LYS A 571 -10.21 -14.88 -1.25
N VAL A 572 -9.03 -15.41 -1.54
CA VAL A 572 -8.83 -16.85 -1.76
C VAL A 572 -8.55 -17.50 -0.41
N GLU A 573 -9.51 -18.26 0.13
CA GLU A 573 -9.29 -19.09 1.32
C GLU A 573 -9.03 -20.55 0.88
N GLU A 574 -7.78 -21.01 1.03
CA GLU A 574 -7.41 -22.42 0.83
C GLU A 574 -7.64 -23.20 2.13
N ASN A 575 -8.63 -24.09 2.12
CA ASN A 575 -8.71 -25.19 3.10
C ASN A 575 -7.96 -26.40 2.54
N ALA A 576 -6.81 -26.72 3.15
CA ALA A 576 -6.12 -27.97 2.98
C ALA A 576 -6.70 -29.00 3.96
N GLU A 577 -7.59 -29.86 3.45
CA GLU A 577 -7.75 -31.28 3.81
C GLU A 577 -8.95 -31.90 3.02
N GLU A 578 -8.68 -33.07 2.41
CA GLU A 578 -9.59 -34.11 1.84
C GLU A 578 -10.11 -34.06 0.37
N PHE A 579 -10.21 -35.29 -0.18
CA PHE A 579 -10.20 -35.81 -1.57
C PHE A 579 -11.46 -35.52 -2.45
N PRO A 580 -11.51 -35.91 -3.76
CA PRO A 580 -12.10 -35.12 -4.83
C PRO A 580 -13.59 -35.41 -5.08
N GLY A 581 -14.38 -34.35 -5.24
CA GLY A 581 -15.73 -34.45 -5.76
C GLY A 581 -16.67 -33.40 -5.19
N GLN A 582 -17.23 -32.59 -6.09
CA GLN A 582 -18.37 -31.68 -5.90
C GLN A 582 -18.14 -30.32 -5.21
N ARG A 583 -18.55 -29.30 -5.99
CA ARG A 583 -19.18 -28.01 -5.65
C ARG A 583 -18.74 -27.31 -4.36
N ARG A 584 -18.04 -26.17 -4.51
CA ARG A 584 -17.96 -25.14 -3.48
C ARG A 584 -18.86 -23.95 -3.83
N LEU A 585 -19.76 -23.64 -2.91
CA LEU A 585 -20.55 -22.40 -2.84
C LEU A 585 -19.63 -21.25 -2.41
N LEU A 586 -19.66 -20.16 -3.16
CA LEU A 586 -19.11 -18.85 -2.76
C LEU A 586 -20.26 -18.04 -2.15
N GLU A 587 -20.15 -17.65 -0.88
CA GLU A 587 -21.04 -16.65 -0.30
C GLU A 587 -20.54 -15.24 -0.61
N CYS A 588 -21.31 -14.50 -1.41
CA CYS A 588 -21.15 -13.06 -1.61
C CYS A 588 -22.28 -12.32 -0.88
N ARG A 589 -21.95 -11.34 -0.04
CA ARG A 589 -22.95 -10.45 0.60
C ARG A 589 -23.25 -9.25 -0.31
N LEU A 590 -24.54 -9.00 -0.56
CA LEU A 590 -25.07 -7.82 -1.26
C LEU A 590 -25.28 -6.65 -0.26
N LEU A 591 -25.11 -5.40 -0.71
CA LEU A 591 -25.66 -4.21 -0.04
C LEU A 591 -27.09 -3.89 -0.58
N PRO A 592 -28.03 -3.38 0.23
CA PRO A 592 -29.47 -3.47 -0.06
C PRO A 592 -30.08 -2.53 -1.11
N GLU A 593 -29.33 -1.64 -1.78
CA GLU A 593 -29.95 -0.59 -2.61
C GLU A 593 -30.06 -0.90 -4.12
N ALA A 594 -29.68 -2.11 -4.56
CA ALA A 594 -29.65 -2.48 -5.98
C ALA A 594 -31.00 -2.95 -6.59
N LYS A 595 -32.15 -2.77 -5.92
CA LYS A 595 -33.45 -3.28 -6.40
C LYS A 595 -34.33 -2.27 -7.16
N SER A 596 -33.94 -1.00 -7.29
CA SER A 596 -34.87 0.06 -7.73
C SER A 596 -34.68 0.65 -9.14
N LEU A 597 -33.64 0.29 -9.91
CA LEU A 597 -33.33 0.99 -11.18
C LEU A 597 -33.23 0.13 -12.45
N ALA A 598 -33.90 -1.02 -12.50
CA ALA A 598 -33.90 -1.91 -13.68
C ALA A 598 -34.83 -1.46 -14.85
N ALA A 599 -35.07 -0.16 -15.05
CA ALA A 599 -36.08 0.31 -16.02
C ALA A 599 -35.62 1.40 -17.03
N LYS A 600 -34.34 1.76 -17.14
CA LYS A 600 -33.89 2.74 -18.15
C LYS A 600 -32.71 2.23 -18.98
N LYS A 601 -33.01 1.78 -20.21
CA LYS A 601 -32.02 1.46 -21.25
C LYS A 601 -31.28 2.73 -21.69
N LYS A 602 -30.06 2.93 -21.20
CA LYS A 602 -29.00 3.66 -21.91
C LYS A 602 -27.78 2.74 -21.95
N LYS A 603 -27.21 2.54 -23.14
CA LYS A 603 -25.98 1.77 -23.36
C LYS A 603 -24.82 2.47 -22.66
N LEU A 604 -24.50 2.07 -21.43
CA LEU A 604 -23.24 2.43 -20.77
C LEU A 604 -22.22 1.34 -21.08
N ARG A 605 -21.06 1.75 -21.64
CA ARG A 605 -19.89 0.89 -21.82
C ARG A 605 -19.00 1.01 -20.58
N ILE A 606 -18.49 -0.11 -20.08
CA ILE A 606 -17.84 -0.26 -18.77
C ILE A 606 -16.33 -0.52 -19.00
N CYS A 607 -15.45 -0.05 -18.12
CA CYS A 607 -14.04 -0.50 -18.10
C CYS A 607 -13.90 -1.54 -16.99
N ILE A 608 -13.09 -2.58 -17.17
CA ILE A 608 -12.90 -3.60 -16.13
C ILE A 608 -11.50 -3.46 -15.55
N PRO A 609 -11.38 -3.13 -14.25
CA PRO A 609 -10.10 -3.11 -13.59
C PRO A 609 -9.64 -4.52 -13.21
N VAL A 610 -8.35 -4.77 -13.34
CA VAL A 610 -7.72 -6.01 -12.86
C VAL A 610 -6.61 -5.65 -11.87
N THR A 611 -6.86 -5.93 -10.60
CA THR A 611 -5.87 -5.81 -9.53
C THR A 611 -5.54 -7.18 -8.98
N VAL A 612 -4.25 -7.47 -8.83
CA VAL A 612 -3.77 -8.61 -8.04
C VAL A 612 -3.21 -8.05 -6.73
N ASP A 613 -4.08 -7.96 -5.72
CA ASP A 613 -3.68 -7.69 -4.34
C ASP A 613 -3.82 -9.02 -3.56
N VAL A 614 -2.68 -9.62 -3.18
CA VAL A 614 -2.65 -10.81 -2.33
C VAL A 614 -2.15 -10.43 -0.94
N ALA A 615 -2.90 -9.55 -0.26
CA ALA A 615 -2.78 -9.35 1.17
C ALA A 615 -4.05 -9.82 1.91
N ARG A 616 -4.45 -11.09 1.74
CA ARG A 616 -5.33 -11.80 2.70
C ARG A 616 -5.49 -13.30 2.40
N ALA A 617 -4.52 -14.08 2.86
CA ALA A 617 -4.71 -15.44 3.37
C ALA A 617 -3.47 -15.81 4.20
N LEU A 618 -3.67 -16.35 5.41
CA LEU A 618 -2.72 -16.97 6.35
C LEU A 618 -2.64 -16.27 7.71
N TYR A 619 -3.43 -16.77 8.67
CA TYR A 619 -3.00 -17.12 10.03
C TYR A 619 -4.06 -18.06 10.64
N ARG A 620 -4.14 -19.29 10.11
CA ARG A 620 -4.72 -20.43 10.82
C ARG A 620 -3.80 -21.63 10.63
N LYS A 621 -3.64 -22.39 11.71
CA LYS A 621 -2.84 -23.61 11.91
C LYS A 621 -1.35 -23.40 12.27
N ARG A 622 -1.10 -23.30 13.57
CA ARG A 622 -0.07 -24.09 14.27
C ARG A 622 -0.65 -24.60 15.58
N THR A 623 -1.00 -25.88 15.63
CA THR A 623 -1.10 -26.64 16.89
C THR A 623 0.18 -27.45 17.02
N PRO A 624 0.88 -27.44 18.17
CA PRO A 624 1.99 -28.35 18.42
C PRO A 624 1.45 -29.70 18.88
N CYS A 625 1.75 -30.77 18.14
CA CYS A 625 1.59 -32.13 18.64
C CYS A 625 2.76 -32.44 19.58
N THR A 626 2.53 -32.36 20.89
CA THR A 626 3.36 -33.00 21.91
C THR A 626 2.97 -34.48 22.01
N LEU A 627 3.92 -35.38 21.75
CA LEU A 627 3.82 -36.79 22.12
C LEU A 627 3.66 -36.90 23.64
N GLY A 628 2.61 -37.60 24.08
CA GLY A 628 2.40 -38.02 25.46
C GLY A 628 1.84 -39.44 25.48
N TRP A 629 2.65 -40.38 25.95
CA TRP A 629 2.28 -41.77 26.18
C TRP A 629 1.29 -41.88 27.35
N THR A 630 0.18 -42.59 27.15
CA THR A 630 -0.59 -43.17 28.27
C THR A 630 -1.37 -44.40 27.82
N HIS A 631 -1.15 -45.50 28.55
CA HIS A 631 -1.80 -46.80 28.42
C HIS A 631 -3.31 -46.73 28.69
N VAL A 632 -4.12 -47.42 27.86
CA VAL A 632 -5.47 -47.85 28.23
C VAL A 632 -5.75 -49.25 27.68
N HIS A 633 -6.14 -50.15 28.59
CA HIS A 633 -6.56 -51.54 28.38
C HIS A 633 -7.83 -51.65 27.51
N LEU A 634 -7.87 -52.64 26.62
CA LEU A 634 -9.08 -53.13 25.95
C LEU A 634 -9.56 -54.43 26.64
N PRO A 635 -10.86 -54.60 26.95
CA PRO A 635 -11.46 -55.90 27.20
C PRO A 635 -11.86 -56.57 25.87
N GLY A 636 -11.68 -57.89 25.84
CA GLY A 636 -11.67 -58.74 24.64
C GLY A 636 -13.03 -59.08 24.02
N GLY A 637 -12.89 -59.80 22.90
CA GLY A 637 -13.95 -60.38 22.06
C GLY A 637 -13.36 -60.76 20.73
#